data_AF-A0A254RXU9-F1
#
_entry.id   AF-A0A254RXU9-F1
#
_cell.length_a   1.000
_cell.length_b   1.000
_cell.length_c   1.000
_cell.angle_alpha   90.00
_cell.angle_beta   90.00
_cell.angle_gamma   90.00
#
_symmetry.space_group_name_H-M   'P 1'
#
loop_
_entity.id
_entity.type
_entity.pdbx_description
1 polymer ?
#
loop_
_entity_poly.entity_id
_entity_poly.type
_entity_poly.pdbx_seq_one_letter_code
_entity_poly.pdbx_strand_id
1 'polypeptide(L)'
;MKNISLFSIIALTTALAYAQEPATPVQGTPLSGNVHGFIRVEQSPYLVTENLTVEENQVLVIEPGVKLQFAPGTGLYVKGQFVVAGTSESEVEFVSAASDSKNGSWKGIFITGKEQSEIRNANISGAENGIAVENSSATIQSSKIANTSSRGVYAKNSKVSISGCLFEKNDGAAVHTDSYSDMNISDVKFDGNKVALYNAQLAITNVQSSNFENNSYAVLDMGNSQLTFDNTQVSKNAVGASAGDVLEKDVIESINGNETDFNKDYDGVAQALPASPEIPGVESRAVNANDKIGDLLAQKEEEEDAKAPKAWSVMGSVMVNNYYHKVLMRKDHNGDRYQNIFQVPGFGTEASVYLLMQSPDGKSIEFNGDYTGDQWNQFSPTPVTLTYTDSYNKLILGDFTKTAGETYMASLPLFGAGYTLSLLRNNVNQPLLELSGFFGENRKPYLIGERHPYIYKNYIDEGEAQAQRLAYGGSIKWSPLRRFDATIGAIYADDEIHDPLLRDGGSSSSITSEPLQKSFTVFADGNWLFYPGDIELNGQIAVGRADTADVYRERAINKVFTEAGINTASMTMLRQLMANENKINSLSSAQLEEIFGGNTTLNRSEMRDSLRTLIREAKSLKKEYDSDRDDDRVLGLNWGSQNFAIGASLFWNIYKTTISGHLKYVGEDYYSAGSPDQLSDTREFGGNIEQIITKFWTLNFGYLLNIENAANGDKTNLLGLGEGTRWGLFNDSDSKWFEEHELDYGRTKYIQNWSLGNDFKIGKNVDVSVGYNLEYRTQYRPNQIHVDPILKDGIYKDGWFAPRQGRTTTEIVDGEITAVLDSARWAEYMNLSDEDYLASKFQERIYKNTWALDLTVRGFSTIFKAGGRWILRSDDSKFYKDALISGMDLSNTTWAKLGYYFGGADYFEHAYPLSATTTLKRVQNRFGFTPRFKNYERNDMTEREFTVNDELEISFLKRFLVLGLSGELRYMTIDWEEDGISEDETETDVLGNVNLRVNHTKRLSTDWYTGTALYYRPDNLSDEYKDIYAGIRVNYVF
;
A
#
# COMPACT_ATOMS: atom_id res chain seq x y z
N MET A 1 -64.11 48.13 22.55
CA MET A 1 -63.95 49.40 23.30
C MET A 1 -62.89 50.24 22.60
N LYS A 2 -63.25 51.48 22.20
CA LYS A 2 -62.47 52.74 22.03
C LYS A 2 -60.99 52.64 21.60
N ASN A 3 -60.39 53.43 20.71
CA ASN A 3 -60.68 54.65 19.94
C ASN A 3 -59.49 54.79 18.96
N ILE A 4 -59.66 55.09 17.67
CA ILE A 4 -59.59 56.43 17.04
C ILE A 4 -58.23 57.16 17.24
N SER A 5 -57.49 57.39 16.14
CA SER A 5 -57.20 58.75 15.63
C SER A 5 -56.58 58.77 14.23
N LEU A 6 -57.32 59.39 13.30
CA LEU A 6 -56.92 59.96 12.01
C LEU A 6 -55.86 61.07 12.17
N PHE A 7 -55.03 61.28 11.13
CA PHE A 7 -54.89 62.60 10.49
C PHE A 7 -54.39 62.46 9.04
N SER A 8 -55.05 63.17 8.13
CA SER A 8 -54.70 63.37 6.73
C SER A 8 -54.31 64.85 6.53
N ILE A 9 -53.36 65.16 5.63
CA ILE A 9 -53.25 66.44 4.88
C ILE A 9 -52.41 66.19 3.61
N ILE A 10 -52.81 66.86 2.53
CA ILE A 10 -52.43 66.75 1.11
C ILE A 10 -51.45 67.87 0.71
N ALA A 11 -50.48 67.60 -0.18
CA ALA A 11 -50.03 68.54 -1.23
C ALA A 11 -49.19 67.89 -2.38
N LEU A 12 -49.61 68.18 -3.62
CA LEU A 12 -48.87 68.45 -4.87
C LEU A 12 -47.92 67.42 -5.57
N THR A 13 -48.38 66.99 -6.78
CA THR A 13 -47.68 66.89 -8.10
C THR A 13 -46.38 66.09 -8.27
N THR A 14 -46.40 65.04 -9.12
CA THR A 14 -45.49 64.79 -10.29
C THR A 14 -45.65 63.36 -10.84
N ALA A 15 -45.22 63.15 -12.09
CA ALA A 15 -45.22 61.89 -12.82
C ALA A 15 -44.63 60.72 -12.01
N LEU A 16 -45.28 59.55 -12.04
CA LEU A 16 -44.76 58.32 -11.46
C LEU A 16 -44.85 57.19 -12.49
N ALA A 17 -43.69 56.94 -13.10
CA ALA A 17 -43.35 55.66 -13.67
C ALA A 17 -43.62 54.56 -12.64
N TYR A 18 -44.11 53.41 -13.11
CA TYR A 18 -44.15 52.19 -12.33
C TYR A 18 -42.72 51.79 -11.94
N ALA A 19 -42.26 52.28 -10.78
CA ALA A 19 -41.10 51.73 -10.11
C ALA A 19 -41.53 50.41 -9.47
N GLN A 20 -40.99 49.29 -9.98
CA GLN A 20 -40.94 48.03 -9.25
C GLN A 20 -40.34 48.32 -7.86
N GLU A 21 -40.99 47.86 -6.79
CA GLU A 21 -40.38 47.84 -5.46
C GLU A 21 -39.01 47.16 -5.56
N PRO A 22 -37.93 47.70 -4.97
CA PRO A 22 -36.68 46.96 -4.88
C PRO A 22 -36.95 45.72 -4.05
N ALA A 23 -36.77 44.55 -4.67
CA ALA A 23 -36.81 43.27 -3.99
C ALA A 23 -35.96 43.35 -2.72
N THR A 24 -36.55 43.04 -1.57
CA THR A 24 -35.81 42.91 -0.31
C THR A 24 -34.64 41.95 -0.53
N PRO A 25 -33.38 42.35 -0.28
CA PRO A 25 -32.24 41.44 -0.45
C PRO A 25 -32.41 40.23 0.45
N VAL A 26 -32.12 39.04 -0.08
CA VAL A 26 -32.01 37.81 0.71
C VAL A 26 -30.97 38.01 1.83
N GLN A 27 -31.21 37.50 3.04
CA GLN A 27 -30.27 37.59 4.15
C GLN A 27 -28.92 36.95 3.79
N GLY A 28 -27.82 37.65 4.06
CA GLY A 28 -26.45 37.15 3.89
C GLY A 28 -25.42 38.08 4.55
N THR A 29 -24.20 37.59 4.74
CA THR A 29 -23.08 38.37 5.29
C THR A 29 -22.73 39.49 4.29
N PRO A 30 -22.82 40.78 4.65
CA PRO A 30 -22.57 41.86 3.71
C PRO A 30 -21.12 41.87 3.23
N LEU A 31 -20.93 41.97 1.92
CA LEU A 31 -19.62 42.05 1.26
C LEU A 31 -19.66 43.21 0.24
N SER A 32 -18.64 44.06 0.24
CA SER A 32 -18.53 45.22 -0.65
C SER A 32 -17.08 45.69 -0.78
N GLY A 33 -16.78 46.41 -1.87
CA GLY A 33 -15.50 47.08 -2.06
C GLY A 33 -14.31 46.14 -2.33
N ASN A 34 -13.14 46.49 -1.81
CA ASN A 34 -11.90 45.76 -2.10
C ASN A 34 -11.81 44.47 -1.29
N VAL A 35 -11.59 43.34 -1.97
CA VAL A 35 -11.58 41.99 -1.40
C VAL A 35 -10.30 41.22 -1.78
N HIS A 36 -9.77 40.46 -0.83
CA HIS A 36 -8.58 39.62 -0.99
C HIS A 36 -8.56 38.51 0.07
N GLY A 37 -7.68 37.53 -0.07
CA GLY A 37 -7.59 36.40 0.86
C GLY A 37 -8.72 35.39 0.63
N PHE A 38 -9.28 34.82 1.71
CA PHE A 38 -10.28 33.76 1.63
C PHE A 38 -11.68 34.28 1.93
N ILE A 39 -12.64 33.99 1.04
CA ILE A 39 -14.07 34.05 1.33
C ILE A 39 -14.49 32.67 1.84
N ARG A 40 -14.93 32.62 3.10
CA ARG A 40 -15.07 31.38 3.85
C ARG A 40 -16.49 30.84 3.83
N VAL A 41 -16.63 29.52 3.71
CA VAL A 41 -17.95 28.86 3.73
C VAL A 41 -18.72 29.13 5.03
N GLU A 42 -18.00 29.35 6.14
CA GLU A 42 -18.54 29.61 7.48
C GLU A 42 -19.46 30.83 7.57
N GLN A 43 -19.29 31.82 6.68
CA GLN A 43 -20.09 33.05 6.67
C GLN A 43 -21.03 33.13 5.44
N SER A 44 -21.16 32.03 4.70
CA SER A 44 -22.04 31.92 3.55
C SER A 44 -23.52 31.79 3.99
N PRO A 45 -24.49 32.38 3.25
CA PRO A 45 -24.35 33.15 2.02
C PRO A 45 -23.80 34.56 2.25
N TYR A 46 -23.01 35.04 1.29
CA TYR A 46 -22.56 36.43 1.25
C TYR A 46 -23.48 37.26 0.38
N LEU A 47 -23.89 38.44 0.86
CA LEU A 47 -24.66 39.42 0.12
C LEU A 47 -23.72 40.52 -0.40
N VAL A 48 -23.50 40.54 -1.70
CA VAL A 48 -22.68 41.55 -2.37
C VAL A 48 -23.53 42.79 -2.61
N THR A 49 -23.23 43.85 -1.87
CA THR A 49 -24.04 45.09 -1.84
C THR A 49 -23.49 46.20 -2.75
N GLU A 50 -22.20 46.13 -3.09
CA GLU A 50 -21.52 47.00 -4.05
C GLU A 50 -20.53 46.15 -4.86
N ASN A 51 -19.95 46.72 -5.92
CA ASN A 51 -18.94 46.02 -6.72
C ASN A 51 -17.78 45.53 -5.85
N LEU A 52 -17.39 44.28 -6.07
CA LEU A 52 -16.19 43.72 -5.47
C LEU A 52 -14.99 43.97 -6.38
N THR A 53 -13.86 44.35 -5.80
CA THR A 53 -12.61 44.53 -6.54
C THR A 53 -11.47 43.74 -5.91
N VAL A 54 -10.83 42.86 -6.67
CA VAL A 54 -9.54 42.26 -6.32
C VAL A 54 -8.47 43.11 -6.97
N GLU A 55 -7.70 43.86 -6.18
CA GLU A 55 -6.68 44.76 -6.73
C GLU A 55 -5.49 44.00 -7.30
N GLU A 56 -4.67 44.70 -8.09
CA GLU A 56 -3.44 44.16 -8.67
C GLU A 56 -2.53 43.53 -7.59
N ASN A 57 -1.89 42.42 -7.92
CA ASN A 57 -1.03 41.64 -7.01
C ASN A 57 -1.72 41.06 -5.77
N GLN A 58 -3.05 41.10 -5.70
CA GLN A 58 -3.83 40.41 -4.66
C GLN A 58 -4.46 39.13 -5.22
N VAL A 59 -4.72 38.17 -4.33
CA VAL A 59 -5.41 36.92 -4.67
C VAL A 59 -6.68 36.84 -3.86
N LEU A 60 -7.80 36.52 -4.50
CA LEU A 60 -9.06 36.17 -3.85
C LEU A 60 -9.35 34.69 -4.08
N VAL A 61 -9.50 33.95 -2.99
CA VAL A 61 -9.81 32.52 -2.97
C VAL A 61 -11.21 32.32 -2.41
N ILE A 62 -12.08 31.64 -3.14
CA ILE A 62 -13.42 31.27 -2.69
C ILE A 62 -13.42 29.79 -2.28
N GLU A 63 -13.73 29.52 -1.02
CA GLU A 63 -13.78 28.15 -0.49
C GLU A 63 -14.95 27.33 -1.09
N PRO A 64 -14.83 25.99 -1.18
CA PRO A 64 -15.92 25.13 -1.64
C PRO A 64 -17.21 25.31 -0.82
N GLY A 65 -18.37 25.29 -1.49
CA GLY A 65 -19.69 25.46 -0.88
C GLY A 65 -20.11 26.91 -0.59
N VAL A 66 -19.28 27.91 -0.92
CA VAL A 66 -19.66 29.32 -0.75
C VAL A 66 -20.72 29.73 -1.77
N LYS A 67 -21.76 30.40 -1.29
CA LYS A 67 -22.76 31.14 -2.07
C LYS A 67 -22.55 32.66 -1.97
N LEU A 68 -22.43 33.32 -3.12
CA LEU A 68 -22.35 34.77 -3.31
C LEU A 68 -23.59 35.27 -4.05
N GLN A 69 -24.34 36.17 -3.40
CA GLN A 69 -25.57 36.74 -3.92
C GLN A 69 -25.35 38.21 -4.27
N PHE A 70 -25.44 38.55 -5.55
CA PHE A 70 -25.17 39.88 -6.07
C PHE A 70 -26.43 40.74 -6.11
N ALA A 71 -26.40 41.88 -5.40
CA ALA A 71 -27.44 42.89 -5.52
C ALA A 71 -27.54 43.39 -6.98
N PRO A 72 -28.73 43.82 -7.43
CA PRO A 72 -28.90 44.25 -8.81
C PRO A 72 -27.87 45.29 -9.27
N GLY A 73 -27.24 45.04 -10.43
CA GLY A 73 -26.23 45.94 -11.01
C GLY A 73 -24.82 45.88 -10.41
N THR A 74 -24.56 44.98 -9.46
CA THR A 74 -23.22 44.74 -8.90
C THR A 74 -22.43 43.68 -9.69
N GLY A 75 -21.10 43.67 -9.56
CA GLY A 75 -20.22 42.67 -10.18
C GLY A 75 -18.90 42.49 -9.43
N LEU A 76 -18.08 41.55 -9.90
CA LEU A 76 -16.75 41.25 -9.37
C LEU A 76 -15.68 41.61 -10.41
N TYR A 77 -14.78 42.53 -10.06
CA TYR A 77 -13.69 43.00 -10.92
C TYR A 77 -12.35 42.50 -10.38
N VAL A 78 -11.66 41.66 -11.14
CA VAL A 78 -10.44 40.97 -10.75
C VAL A 78 -9.25 41.52 -11.53
N LYS A 79 -8.54 42.48 -10.93
CA LYS A 79 -7.24 42.98 -11.43
C LYS A 79 -6.05 42.17 -10.90
N GLY A 80 -6.25 41.41 -9.83
CA GLY A 80 -5.30 40.44 -9.26
C GLY A 80 -5.53 39.02 -9.81
N GLN A 81 -5.46 38.01 -8.95
CA GLN A 81 -5.78 36.62 -9.27
C GLN A 81 -7.08 36.18 -8.58
N PHE A 82 -7.91 35.39 -9.27
CA PHE A 82 -9.14 34.83 -8.72
C PHE A 82 -9.11 33.30 -8.75
N VAL A 83 -9.37 32.68 -7.60
CA VAL A 83 -9.35 31.22 -7.44
C VAL A 83 -10.68 30.76 -6.81
N VAL A 84 -11.44 29.94 -7.52
CA VAL A 84 -12.67 29.30 -7.02
C VAL A 84 -12.39 27.81 -6.82
N ALA A 85 -12.32 27.39 -5.55
CA ALA A 85 -11.87 26.06 -5.17
C ALA A 85 -13.04 25.08 -4.93
N GLY A 86 -14.09 25.13 -5.75
CA GLY A 86 -15.25 24.23 -5.62
C GLY A 86 -14.89 22.75 -5.82
N THR A 87 -15.73 21.87 -5.28
CA THR A 87 -15.69 20.42 -5.51
C THR A 87 -17.04 19.93 -6.05
N SER A 88 -17.08 18.73 -6.63
CA SER A 88 -18.34 18.13 -7.12
C SER A 88 -19.38 17.89 -6.01
N GLU A 89 -18.94 17.80 -4.75
CA GLU A 89 -19.81 17.66 -3.58
C GLU A 89 -20.22 19.00 -2.97
N SER A 90 -19.54 20.10 -3.33
CA SER A 90 -19.72 21.42 -2.72
C SER A 90 -19.31 22.51 -3.72
N GLU A 91 -20.21 22.74 -4.68
CA GLU A 91 -20.06 23.77 -5.71
C GLU A 91 -20.08 25.18 -5.10
N VAL A 92 -19.44 26.14 -5.77
CA VAL A 92 -19.50 27.57 -5.40
C VAL A 92 -20.57 28.25 -6.25
N GLU A 93 -21.52 28.94 -5.62
CA GLU A 93 -22.66 29.58 -6.30
C GLU A 93 -22.47 31.10 -6.45
N PHE A 94 -22.58 31.62 -7.68
CA PHE A 94 -22.65 33.04 -7.99
C PHE A 94 -24.01 33.35 -8.62
N VAL A 95 -24.88 34.02 -7.87
CA VAL A 95 -26.28 34.20 -8.24
C VAL A 95 -26.77 35.62 -7.93
N SER A 96 -27.91 36.02 -8.49
CA SER A 96 -28.56 37.27 -8.08
C SER A 96 -29.14 37.17 -6.66
N ALA A 97 -29.12 38.28 -5.93
CA ALA A 97 -29.82 38.45 -4.66
C ALA A 97 -31.31 38.84 -4.83
N ALA A 98 -31.79 39.08 -6.05
CA ALA A 98 -33.18 39.45 -6.32
C ALA A 98 -34.11 38.23 -6.29
N SER A 99 -35.25 38.34 -5.60
CA SER A 99 -36.27 37.27 -5.52
C SER A 99 -36.97 37.00 -6.86
N ASP A 100 -37.06 38.02 -7.72
CA ASP A 100 -37.58 37.94 -9.10
C ASP A 100 -36.45 38.13 -10.12
N SER A 101 -35.34 37.39 -9.96
CA SER A 101 -34.14 37.53 -10.78
C SER A 101 -34.43 37.32 -12.28
N LYS A 102 -34.22 38.37 -13.08
CA LYS A 102 -34.14 38.28 -14.55
C LYS A 102 -32.70 37.97 -14.96
N ASN A 103 -32.52 37.35 -16.13
CA ASN A 103 -31.18 37.20 -16.73
C ASN A 103 -30.56 38.60 -16.90
N GLY A 104 -29.33 38.80 -16.42
CA GLY A 104 -28.71 40.13 -16.38
C GLY A 104 -28.94 40.93 -15.10
N SER A 105 -29.44 40.31 -14.02
CA SER A 105 -29.69 41.04 -12.77
C SER A 105 -28.39 41.55 -12.13
N TRP A 106 -27.25 40.91 -12.36
CA TRP A 106 -25.93 41.35 -11.90
C TRP A 106 -24.92 41.30 -13.05
N LYS A 107 -23.85 42.10 -12.97
CA LYS A 107 -22.99 42.38 -14.14
C LYS A 107 -22.12 41.22 -14.58
N GLY A 108 -21.65 40.40 -13.63
CA GLY A 108 -20.71 39.32 -13.92
C GLY A 108 -19.39 39.37 -13.18
N ILE A 109 -18.50 38.45 -13.58
CA ILE A 109 -17.10 38.37 -13.15
C ILE A 109 -16.21 38.88 -14.29
N PHE A 110 -15.40 39.88 -14.03
CA PHE A 110 -14.51 40.52 -15.00
C PHE A 110 -13.06 40.29 -14.58
N ILE A 111 -12.24 39.67 -15.43
CA ILE A 111 -10.87 39.26 -15.13
C ILE A 111 -9.91 39.98 -16.07
N THR A 112 -9.01 40.77 -15.49
CA THR A 112 -8.04 41.62 -16.20
C THR A 112 -6.64 41.51 -15.61
N GLY A 113 -6.44 40.63 -14.61
CA GLY A 113 -5.17 40.46 -13.93
C GLY A 113 -4.14 39.72 -14.77
N LYS A 114 -2.86 39.93 -14.47
CA LYS A 114 -1.76 39.29 -15.19
C LYS A 114 -1.62 37.80 -14.87
N GLU A 115 -1.94 37.42 -13.64
CA GLU A 115 -1.87 36.03 -13.18
C GLU A 115 -3.10 35.24 -13.66
N GLN A 116 -2.89 33.97 -14.03
CA GLN A 116 -3.98 33.11 -14.49
C GLN A 116 -4.99 32.85 -13.37
N SER A 117 -6.27 33.10 -13.64
CA SER A 117 -7.36 32.80 -12.70
C SER A 117 -7.90 31.38 -12.89
N GLU A 118 -8.27 30.72 -11.79
CA GLU A 118 -8.72 29.33 -11.78
C GLU A 118 -10.14 29.23 -11.21
N ILE A 119 -11.08 28.68 -11.97
CA ILE A 119 -12.47 28.54 -11.56
C ILE A 119 -12.87 27.08 -11.68
N ARG A 120 -13.14 26.41 -10.55
CA ARG A 120 -13.49 24.98 -10.54
C ARG A 120 -14.79 24.72 -9.78
N ASN A 121 -15.65 23.86 -10.34
CA ASN A 121 -16.96 23.49 -9.79
C ASN A 121 -17.78 24.70 -9.31
N ALA A 122 -17.94 25.69 -10.19
CA ALA A 122 -18.73 26.87 -9.94
C ALA A 122 -20.07 26.81 -10.68
N ASN A 123 -21.13 27.31 -10.05
CA ASN A 123 -22.44 27.54 -10.67
C ASN A 123 -22.69 29.05 -10.77
N ILE A 124 -22.57 29.59 -11.98
CA ILE A 124 -22.75 31.01 -12.28
C ILE A 124 -24.06 31.18 -13.03
N SER A 125 -25.01 31.90 -12.44
CA SER A 125 -26.32 32.08 -13.09
C SER A 125 -26.95 33.46 -12.93
N GLY A 126 -27.77 33.83 -13.92
CA GLY A 126 -28.55 35.07 -13.93
C GLY A 126 -27.72 36.35 -14.14
N ALA A 127 -26.45 36.21 -14.53
CA ALA A 127 -25.54 37.32 -14.81
C ALA A 127 -25.82 37.96 -16.17
N GLU A 128 -25.35 39.19 -16.37
CA GLU A 128 -25.29 39.80 -17.70
C GLU A 128 -24.19 39.11 -18.51
N ASN A 129 -22.99 39.09 -17.94
CA ASN A 129 -21.86 38.31 -18.42
C ASN A 129 -21.48 37.29 -17.35
N GLY A 130 -21.36 36.01 -17.65
CA GLY A 130 -20.92 35.02 -16.65
C GLY A 130 -19.48 35.32 -16.22
N ILE A 131 -18.54 35.18 -17.16
CA ILE A 131 -17.13 35.52 -17.00
C ILE A 131 -16.66 36.28 -18.24
N ALA A 132 -16.06 37.46 -18.06
CA ALA A 132 -15.42 38.23 -19.12
C ALA A 132 -13.93 38.38 -18.82
N VAL A 133 -13.08 37.90 -19.73
CA VAL A 133 -11.62 37.89 -19.61
C VAL A 133 -11.04 38.80 -20.69
N GLU A 134 -10.26 39.79 -20.29
CA GLU A 134 -9.62 40.71 -21.24
C GLU A 134 -8.17 40.99 -20.85
N ASN A 135 -7.26 40.91 -21.82
CA ASN A 135 -5.81 41.05 -21.59
C ASN A 135 -5.27 40.12 -20.48
N SER A 136 -5.86 38.93 -20.34
CA SER A 136 -5.63 38.04 -19.20
C SER A 136 -5.71 36.55 -19.59
N SER A 137 -5.63 35.66 -18.61
CA SER A 137 -5.82 34.22 -18.80
C SER A 137 -6.65 33.58 -17.70
N ALA A 138 -7.43 32.56 -18.05
CA ALA A 138 -8.30 31.86 -17.10
C ALA A 138 -8.49 30.37 -17.43
N THR A 139 -8.69 29.56 -16.41
CA THR A 139 -9.04 28.13 -16.53
C THR A 139 -10.36 27.88 -15.83
N ILE A 140 -11.34 27.33 -16.53
CA ILE A 140 -12.71 27.08 -16.04
C ILE A 140 -13.00 25.59 -16.15
N GLN A 141 -13.24 24.92 -15.03
CA GLN A 141 -13.32 23.46 -14.96
C GLN A 141 -14.57 23.00 -14.22
N SER A 142 -15.23 21.97 -14.74
CA SER A 142 -16.37 21.28 -14.10
C SER A 142 -17.47 22.24 -13.62
N SER A 143 -17.72 23.33 -14.36
CA SER A 143 -18.58 24.43 -13.93
C SER A 143 -19.84 24.55 -14.78
N LYS A 144 -20.90 25.11 -14.19
CA LYS A 144 -22.16 25.42 -14.86
C LYS A 144 -22.31 26.93 -15.05
N ILE A 145 -22.54 27.37 -16.30
CA ILE A 145 -22.82 28.77 -16.63
C ILE A 145 -24.17 28.82 -17.34
N ALA A 146 -25.16 29.45 -16.71
CA ALA A 146 -26.53 29.39 -17.21
C ALA A 146 -27.30 30.70 -17.08
N ASN A 147 -28.30 30.87 -17.94
CA ASN A 147 -29.24 31.99 -17.87
C ASN A 147 -28.55 33.38 -17.90
N THR A 148 -27.50 33.52 -18.73
CA THR A 148 -26.86 34.84 -18.95
C THR A 148 -27.61 35.64 -20.02
N SER A 149 -27.69 36.97 -19.86
CA SER A 149 -28.39 37.82 -20.84
C SER A 149 -27.52 38.30 -22.00
N SER A 150 -26.20 38.36 -21.84
CA SER A 150 -25.25 38.81 -22.87
C SER A 150 -24.22 37.76 -23.26
N ARG A 151 -23.34 37.34 -22.34
CA ARG A 151 -22.29 36.34 -22.63
C ARG A 151 -22.15 35.34 -21.48
N GLY A 152 -21.99 34.06 -21.77
CA GLY A 152 -21.62 33.07 -20.76
C GLY A 152 -20.15 33.25 -20.36
N VAL A 153 -19.24 32.98 -21.31
CA VAL A 153 -17.82 33.32 -21.22
C VAL A 153 -17.45 34.21 -22.41
N TYR A 154 -16.76 35.32 -22.15
CA TYR A 154 -16.22 36.23 -23.15
C TYR A 154 -14.70 36.32 -22.98
N ALA A 155 -13.94 36.21 -24.05
CA ALA A 155 -12.49 36.36 -24.03
C ALA A 155 -12.02 37.29 -25.14
N LYS A 156 -11.22 38.30 -24.82
CA LYS A 156 -10.58 39.21 -25.80
C LYS A 156 -9.11 39.41 -25.49
N ASN A 157 -8.24 39.28 -26.49
CA ASN A 157 -6.78 39.34 -26.33
C ASN A 157 -6.31 38.51 -25.11
N SER A 158 -6.87 37.30 -24.97
CA SER A 158 -6.78 36.48 -23.76
C SER A 158 -6.58 35.00 -24.07
N LYS A 159 -6.03 34.24 -23.12
CA LYS A 159 -5.90 32.78 -23.22
C LYS A 159 -6.80 32.09 -22.19
N VAL A 160 -7.79 31.34 -22.65
CA VAL A 160 -8.77 30.72 -21.76
C VAL A 160 -8.93 29.23 -22.07
N SER A 161 -9.04 28.42 -21.02
CA SER A 161 -9.31 26.99 -21.14
C SER A 161 -10.59 26.63 -20.39
N ILE A 162 -11.49 25.90 -21.02
CA ILE A 162 -12.79 25.48 -20.48
C ILE A 162 -12.86 23.95 -20.58
N SER A 163 -13.04 23.24 -19.46
CA SER A 163 -13.20 21.79 -19.50
C SER A 163 -14.28 21.23 -18.59
N GLY A 164 -14.97 20.16 -19.02
CA GLY A 164 -15.98 19.46 -18.23
C GLY A 164 -17.19 20.33 -17.83
N CYS A 165 -17.48 21.40 -18.58
CA CYS A 165 -18.47 22.41 -18.21
C CYS A 165 -19.85 22.20 -18.87
N LEU A 166 -20.89 22.82 -18.29
CA LEU A 166 -22.23 22.88 -18.85
C LEU A 166 -22.65 24.34 -19.09
N PHE A 167 -22.99 24.66 -20.35
CA PHE A 167 -23.58 25.93 -20.74
C PHE A 167 -25.05 25.74 -21.10
N GLU A 168 -25.96 26.31 -20.30
CA GLU A 168 -27.40 26.07 -20.44
C GLU A 168 -28.20 27.37 -20.53
N LYS A 169 -29.10 27.48 -21.53
CA LYS A 169 -30.11 28.55 -21.61
C LYS A 169 -29.55 29.97 -21.51
N ASN A 170 -28.42 30.24 -22.17
CA ASN A 170 -27.89 31.58 -22.27
C ASN A 170 -28.59 32.35 -23.41
N ASP A 171 -29.14 33.52 -23.12
CA ASP A 171 -29.90 34.35 -24.08
C ASP A 171 -29.00 35.05 -25.10
N GLY A 172 -27.69 35.15 -24.82
CA GLY A 172 -26.67 35.62 -25.73
C GLY A 172 -25.76 34.50 -26.22
N ALA A 173 -24.47 34.78 -26.40
CA ALA A 173 -23.50 33.74 -26.77
C ALA A 173 -22.97 33.04 -25.51
N ALA A 174 -23.03 31.71 -25.46
CA ALA A 174 -22.60 30.93 -24.31
C ALA A 174 -21.08 30.98 -24.14
N VAL A 175 -20.32 30.82 -25.22
CA VAL A 175 -18.89 31.14 -25.29
C VAL A 175 -18.65 32.06 -26.48
N HIS A 176 -17.95 33.17 -26.25
CA HIS A 176 -17.53 34.11 -27.27
C HIS A 176 -16.00 34.29 -27.21
N THR A 177 -15.31 33.70 -28.17
CA THR A 177 -13.88 33.93 -28.40
C THR A 177 -13.74 35.14 -29.32
N ASP A 178 -13.42 36.29 -28.75
CA ASP A 178 -13.18 37.53 -29.49
C ASP A 178 -11.72 37.58 -29.99
N SER A 179 -11.44 38.56 -30.84
CA SER A 179 -10.16 38.87 -31.46
C SER A 179 -8.93 38.70 -30.56
N TYR A 180 -7.88 38.13 -31.17
CA TYR A 180 -6.57 37.87 -30.56
C TYR A 180 -6.60 36.94 -29.34
N SER A 181 -7.66 36.14 -29.19
CA SER A 181 -7.80 35.19 -28.09
C SER A 181 -7.53 33.76 -28.53
N ASP A 182 -7.03 32.96 -27.59
CA ASP A 182 -6.78 31.53 -27.72
C ASP A 182 -7.68 30.77 -26.72
N MET A 183 -8.63 30.01 -27.25
CA MET A 183 -9.66 29.31 -26.49
C MET A 183 -9.54 27.80 -26.68
N ASN A 184 -9.32 27.06 -25.60
CA ASN A 184 -9.36 25.59 -25.61
C ASN A 184 -10.59 25.10 -24.86
N ILE A 185 -11.44 24.32 -25.51
CA ILE A 185 -12.71 23.82 -24.96
C ILE A 185 -12.68 22.29 -25.01
N SER A 186 -12.83 21.60 -23.88
CA SER A 186 -12.85 20.13 -23.85
C SER A 186 -13.98 19.57 -22.99
N ASP A 187 -14.65 18.51 -23.43
CA ASP A 187 -15.68 17.83 -22.64
C ASP A 187 -16.82 18.77 -22.17
N VAL A 188 -17.23 19.72 -23.02
CA VAL A 188 -18.26 20.71 -22.69
C VAL A 188 -19.60 20.34 -23.33
N LYS A 189 -20.68 20.51 -22.58
CA LYS A 189 -22.05 20.40 -23.11
C LYS A 189 -22.67 21.79 -23.27
N PHE A 190 -23.12 22.11 -24.48
CA PHE A 190 -23.89 23.31 -24.81
C PHE A 190 -25.35 22.94 -25.10
N ASP A 191 -26.26 23.36 -24.22
CA ASP A 191 -27.68 22.96 -24.26
C ASP A 191 -28.64 24.15 -24.20
N GLY A 192 -29.43 24.37 -25.25
CA GLY A 192 -30.51 25.37 -25.21
C GLY A 192 -30.06 26.84 -25.25
N ASN A 193 -28.87 27.15 -25.76
CA ASN A 193 -28.36 28.52 -25.86
C ASN A 193 -28.82 29.22 -27.15
N LYS A 194 -28.86 30.56 -27.16
CA LYS A 194 -29.14 31.31 -28.40
C LYS A 194 -28.00 31.14 -29.41
N VAL A 195 -26.76 31.38 -28.99
CA VAL A 195 -25.56 31.00 -29.74
C VAL A 195 -24.67 30.21 -28.78
N ALA A 196 -24.30 28.97 -29.10
CA ALA A 196 -23.45 28.19 -28.20
C ALA A 196 -21.98 28.62 -28.26
N LEU A 197 -21.39 28.62 -29.45
CA LEU A 197 -20.02 29.12 -29.68
C LEU A 197 -20.02 30.24 -30.71
N TYR A 198 -19.48 31.39 -30.31
CA TYR A 198 -19.21 32.52 -31.19
C TYR A 198 -17.70 32.70 -31.33
N ASN A 199 -17.16 32.43 -32.53
CA ASN A 199 -15.76 32.61 -32.90
C ASN A 199 -15.62 33.87 -33.76
N ALA A 200 -15.05 34.94 -33.20
CA ALA A 200 -14.90 36.21 -33.88
C ALA A 200 -13.69 36.21 -34.83
N GLN A 201 -13.52 37.31 -35.58
CA GLN A 201 -12.34 37.52 -36.41
C GLN A 201 -11.06 37.50 -35.55
N LEU A 202 -9.99 36.87 -36.05
CA LEU A 202 -8.69 36.73 -35.38
C LEU A 202 -8.72 35.91 -34.08
N ALA A 203 -9.79 35.15 -33.83
CA ALA A 203 -9.87 34.20 -32.73
C ALA A 203 -9.26 32.84 -33.14
N ILE A 204 -8.63 32.18 -32.16
CA ILE A 204 -8.17 30.80 -32.27
C ILE A 204 -8.98 29.98 -31.26
N THR A 205 -9.82 29.06 -31.75
CA THR A 205 -10.65 28.21 -30.90
C THR A 205 -10.47 26.74 -31.25
N ASN A 206 -10.07 25.94 -30.27
CA ASN A 206 -10.02 24.48 -30.38
C ASN A 206 -11.07 23.83 -29.48
N VAL A 207 -11.86 22.91 -30.03
CA VAL A 207 -12.94 22.22 -29.32
C VAL A 207 -12.76 20.71 -29.42
N GLN A 208 -12.79 20.03 -28.28
CA GLN A 208 -12.53 18.59 -28.19
C GLN A 208 -13.61 17.89 -27.37
N SER A 209 -14.02 16.69 -27.79
CA SER A 209 -14.95 15.80 -27.04
C SER A 209 -16.22 16.49 -26.51
N SER A 210 -16.72 17.50 -27.22
CA SER A 210 -17.82 18.36 -26.75
C SER A 210 -19.13 18.08 -27.50
N ASN A 211 -20.26 18.49 -26.93
CA ASN A 211 -21.59 18.25 -27.49
C ASN A 211 -22.43 19.54 -27.54
N PHE A 212 -23.00 19.82 -28.72
CA PHE A 212 -23.85 20.98 -28.96
C PHE A 212 -25.25 20.50 -29.34
N GLU A 213 -26.25 20.72 -28.48
CA GLU A 213 -27.63 20.29 -28.71
C GLU A 213 -28.65 21.38 -28.33
N ASN A 214 -29.80 21.39 -29.01
CA ASN A 214 -30.95 22.26 -28.70
C ASN A 214 -30.66 23.77 -28.76
N ASN A 215 -29.55 24.21 -29.35
CA ASN A 215 -29.20 25.62 -29.47
C ASN A 215 -29.91 26.24 -30.69
N SER A 216 -30.16 27.56 -30.65
CA SER A 216 -30.70 28.25 -31.85
C SER A 216 -29.64 28.31 -32.95
N TYR A 217 -28.38 28.61 -32.58
CA TYR A 217 -27.21 28.47 -33.43
C TYR A 217 -26.11 27.76 -32.63
N ALA A 218 -25.57 26.66 -33.12
CA ALA A 218 -24.50 25.96 -32.41
C ALA A 218 -23.16 26.69 -32.58
N VAL A 219 -22.79 27.03 -33.82
CA VAL A 219 -21.55 27.74 -34.13
C VAL A 219 -21.85 29.00 -34.95
N LEU A 220 -21.29 30.12 -34.53
CA LEU A 220 -21.19 31.35 -35.30
C LEU A 220 -19.71 31.67 -35.53
N ASP A 221 -19.25 31.67 -36.78
CA ASP A 221 -17.85 31.98 -37.13
C ASP A 221 -17.79 33.17 -38.10
N MET A 222 -16.98 34.17 -37.79
CA MET A 222 -16.93 35.41 -38.59
C MET A 222 -15.96 35.37 -39.78
N GLY A 223 -15.21 34.28 -39.98
CA GLY A 223 -14.11 34.23 -40.94
C GLY A 223 -12.86 34.99 -40.48
N ASN A 224 -11.73 34.80 -41.19
CA ASN A 224 -10.38 35.20 -40.77
C ASN A 224 -10.10 34.81 -39.30
N SER A 225 -10.46 33.58 -38.94
CA SER A 225 -10.40 32.96 -37.61
C SER A 225 -9.91 31.50 -37.77
N GLN A 226 -9.53 30.85 -36.67
CA GLN A 226 -9.27 29.42 -36.63
C GLN A 226 -10.29 28.74 -35.72
N LEU A 227 -10.89 27.66 -36.22
CA LEU A 227 -11.79 26.80 -35.47
C LEU A 227 -11.50 25.34 -35.80
N THR A 228 -11.12 24.55 -34.80
CA THR A 228 -10.83 23.12 -34.96
C THR A 228 -11.70 22.30 -34.04
N PHE A 229 -12.31 21.23 -34.56
CA PHE A 229 -13.11 20.28 -33.79
C PHE A 229 -12.45 18.90 -33.81
N ASP A 230 -12.31 18.28 -32.64
CA ASP A 230 -11.88 16.89 -32.49
C ASP A 230 -12.92 16.14 -31.63
N ASN A 231 -13.34 14.96 -32.09
CA ASN A 231 -14.33 14.11 -31.41
C ASN A 231 -15.57 14.87 -30.89
N THR A 232 -16.01 15.91 -31.60
CA THR A 232 -17.07 16.83 -31.17
C THR A 232 -18.33 16.58 -31.99
N GLN A 233 -19.51 16.71 -31.36
CA GLN A 233 -20.80 16.48 -32.03
C GLN A 233 -21.65 17.74 -32.01
N VAL A 234 -22.16 18.13 -33.18
CA VAL A 234 -23.12 19.23 -33.34
C VAL A 234 -24.37 18.71 -34.02
N SER A 235 -25.40 18.42 -33.23
CA SER A 235 -26.66 17.84 -33.72
C SER A 235 -27.87 18.38 -32.96
N LYS A 236 -29.08 18.27 -33.53
CA LYS A 236 -30.34 18.70 -32.90
C LYS A 236 -30.40 20.20 -32.54
N ASN A 237 -29.65 21.04 -33.24
CA ASN A 237 -29.75 22.49 -33.15
C ASN A 237 -30.67 23.03 -34.26
N ALA A 238 -31.22 24.23 -34.09
CA ALA A 238 -31.98 24.86 -35.18
C ALA A 238 -31.04 25.22 -36.36
N VAL A 239 -29.86 25.75 -36.05
CA VAL A 239 -28.77 25.92 -37.02
C VAL A 239 -27.47 25.31 -36.48
N GLY A 240 -26.83 24.45 -37.27
CA GLY A 240 -25.53 23.84 -36.96
C GLY A 240 -24.42 24.89 -36.96
N ALA A 241 -24.11 25.50 -38.10
CA ALA A 241 -23.17 26.60 -38.18
C ALA A 241 -23.62 27.75 -39.10
N SER A 242 -23.37 28.98 -38.67
CA SER A 242 -23.39 30.19 -39.50
C SER A 242 -21.97 30.71 -39.64
N ALA A 243 -21.39 30.69 -40.84
CA ALA A 243 -19.96 31.00 -41.03
C ALA A 243 -19.71 32.00 -42.17
N GLY A 244 -18.73 32.90 -41.97
CA GLY A 244 -18.24 33.85 -42.97
C GLY A 244 -17.28 33.26 -43.99
N ASP A 245 -16.51 32.24 -43.60
CA ASP A 245 -15.59 31.50 -44.45
C ASP A 245 -15.97 30.01 -44.53
N VAL A 246 -15.27 29.26 -45.38
CA VAL A 246 -15.38 27.80 -45.42
C VAL A 246 -14.70 27.23 -44.17
N LEU A 247 -15.48 26.58 -43.31
CA LEU A 247 -14.99 25.92 -42.10
C LEU A 247 -14.02 24.77 -42.44
N GLU A 248 -13.16 24.44 -41.49
CA GLU A 248 -12.25 23.30 -41.63
C GLU A 248 -13.01 21.98 -41.76
N LYS A 249 -12.39 21.01 -42.43
CA LYS A 249 -13.01 19.72 -42.75
C LYS A 249 -13.57 19.02 -41.51
N ASP A 250 -12.79 18.99 -40.43
CA ASP A 250 -13.15 18.28 -39.21
C ASP A 250 -14.34 18.95 -38.48
N VAL A 251 -14.47 20.28 -38.61
CA VAL A 251 -15.64 21.03 -38.13
C VAL A 251 -16.88 20.68 -38.94
N ILE A 252 -16.76 20.62 -40.27
CA ILE A 252 -17.87 20.27 -41.17
C ILE A 252 -18.37 18.85 -40.88
N GLU A 253 -17.45 17.87 -40.74
CA GLU A 253 -17.81 16.47 -40.49
C GLU A 253 -18.51 16.27 -39.13
N SER A 254 -18.22 17.13 -38.16
CA SER A 254 -18.82 17.14 -36.83
C SER A 254 -20.25 17.69 -36.79
N ILE A 255 -20.71 18.36 -37.86
CA ILE A 255 -22.03 19.01 -37.94
C ILE A 255 -22.97 18.16 -38.80
N ASN A 256 -23.93 17.51 -38.16
CA ASN A 256 -24.98 16.76 -38.85
C ASN A 256 -26.22 16.58 -37.96
N GLY A 257 -27.40 16.42 -38.57
CA GLY A 257 -28.64 16.15 -37.85
C GLY A 257 -29.21 17.38 -37.13
N ASN A 258 -28.93 18.59 -37.62
CA ASN A 258 -29.58 19.84 -37.20
C ASN A 258 -30.78 20.15 -38.11
N GLU A 259 -31.67 21.08 -37.73
CA GLU A 259 -32.76 21.50 -38.62
C GLU A 259 -32.22 22.17 -39.89
N THR A 260 -31.14 22.94 -39.75
CA THR A 260 -30.32 23.46 -40.85
C THR A 260 -28.85 23.30 -40.48
N ASP A 261 -28.09 22.44 -41.16
CA ASP A 261 -26.69 22.21 -40.79
C ASP A 261 -25.80 23.44 -41.05
N PHE A 262 -26.01 24.16 -42.17
CA PHE A 262 -25.20 25.34 -42.53
C PHE A 262 -26.05 26.52 -43.02
N ASN A 263 -25.75 27.70 -42.49
CA ASN A 263 -26.37 28.98 -42.84
C ASN A 263 -25.28 30.02 -43.21
N LYS A 264 -25.60 30.97 -44.09
CA LYS A 264 -24.69 32.03 -44.57
C LYS A 264 -24.93 33.40 -43.94
N ASP A 265 -25.97 33.57 -43.13
CA ASP A 265 -26.34 34.82 -42.48
C ASP A 265 -25.59 35.02 -41.16
N TYR A 266 -24.26 34.92 -41.17
CA TYR A 266 -23.44 35.08 -39.97
C TYR A 266 -23.51 36.53 -39.42
N ASP A 267 -23.53 37.54 -40.30
CA ASP A 267 -23.65 38.95 -39.91
C ASP A 267 -24.99 39.26 -39.24
N GLY A 268 -26.10 38.71 -39.75
CA GLY A 268 -27.43 38.89 -39.14
C GLY A 268 -27.52 38.27 -37.75
N VAL A 269 -26.93 37.09 -37.56
CA VAL A 269 -26.86 36.43 -36.24
C VAL A 269 -26.01 37.23 -35.26
N ALA A 270 -24.84 37.73 -35.69
CA ALA A 270 -23.97 38.55 -34.87
C ALA A 270 -24.67 39.87 -34.44
N GLN A 271 -25.36 40.55 -35.35
CA GLN A 271 -26.09 41.79 -35.07
C GLN A 271 -27.29 41.59 -34.13
N ALA A 272 -27.83 40.37 -34.04
CA ALA A 272 -28.93 40.03 -33.15
C ALA A 272 -28.48 39.68 -31.71
N LEU A 273 -27.17 39.60 -31.45
CA LEU A 273 -26.60 39.43 -30.12
C LEU A 273 -26.41 40.79 -29.42
N PRO A 274 -26.46 40.84 -28.07
CA PRO A 274 -26.07 42.03 -27.32
C PRO A 274 -24.62 42.44 -27.64
N ALA A 275 -24.31 43.73 -27.48
CA ALA A 275 -22.96 44.26 -27.68
C ALA A 275 -21.92 43.52 -26.83
N SER A 276 -20.68 43.44 -27.31
CA SER A 276 -19.58 42.82 -26.55
C SER A 276 -19.37 43.53 -25.21
N PRO A 277 -18.98 42.81 -24.15
CA PRO A 277 -18.76 43.40 -22.83
C PRO A 277 -17.64 44.44 -22.85
N GLU A 278 -17.85 45.60 -22.22
CA GLU A 278 -16.81 46.60 -21.97
C GLU A 278 -16.39 46.56 -20.50
N ILE A 279 -15.09 46.41 -20.22
CA ILE A 279 -14.56 46.40 -18.86
C ILE A 279 -14.06 47.82 -18.50
N PRO A 280 -14.67 48.51 -17.51
CA PRO A 280 -14.29 49.87 -17.16
C PRO A 280 -12.81 49.98 -16.75
N GLY A 281 -12.08 50.90 -17.39
CA GLY A 281 -10.68 51.17 -17.07
C GLY A 281 -9.66 50.23 -17.72
N VAL A 282 -10.10 49.34 -18.62
CA VAL A 282 -9.22 48.47 -19.42
C VAL A 282 -9.14 49.00 -20.84
N GLU A 283 -7.92 49.12 -21.38
CA GLU A 283 -7.71 49.47 -22.78
C GLU A 283 -7.84 48.20 -23.64
N SER A 284 -8.93 48.12 -24.41
CA SER A 284 -9.16 47.00 -25.34
C SER A 284 -8.26 47.10 -26.56
N ARG A 285 -7.60 46.00 -26.93
CA ARG A 285 -6.87 45.91 -28.21
C ARG A 285 -7.85 46.07 -29.38
N ALA A 286 -7.58 47.04 -30.26
CA ALA A 286 -8.36 47.24 -31.48
C ALA A 286 -7.99 46.19 -32.54
N VAL A 287 -9.00 45.73 -33.29
CA VAL A 287 -8.79 44.86 -34.45
C VAL A 287 -8.19 45.68 -35.59
N ASN A 288 -7.03 45.26 -36.08
CA ASN A 288 -6.42 45.83 -37.28
C ASN A 288 -6.93 45.07 -38.51
N ALA A 289 -7.54 45.79 -39.45
CA ALA A 289 -8.14 45.19 -40.66
C ALA A 289 -7.11 44.47 -41.57
N ASN A 290 -5.81 44.74 -41.39
CA ASN A 290 -4.74 44.07 -42.15
C ASN A 290 -4.23 42.77 -41.51
N ASP A 291 -4.59 42.48 -40.26
CA ASP A 291 -4.12 41.28 -39.58
C ASP A 291 -4.82 40.04 -40.16
N LYS A 292 -4.06 38.97 -40.37
CA LYS A 292 -4.58 37.69 -40.84
C LYS A 292 -4.36 36.61 -39.79
N ILE A 293 -5.33 35.70 -39.65
CA ILE A 293 -5.22 34.59 -38.71
C ILE A 293 -3.99 33.73 -38.96
N GLY A 294 -3.62 33.50 -40.23
CA GLY A 294 -2.43 32.72 -40.58
C GLY A 294 -1.12 33.27 -40.01
N ASP A 295 -0.99 34.60 -39.90
CA ASP A 295 0.21 35.23 -39.31
C ASP A 295 0.24 35.04 -37.79
N LEU A 296 -0.92 35.07 -37.13
CA LEU A 296 -1.04 34.81 -35.69
C LEU A 296 -0.76 33.34 -35.36
N LEU A 297 -1.17 32.41 -36.22
CA LEU A 297 -0.86 30.98 -36.07
C LEU A 297 0.64 30.71 -36.21
N ALA A 298 1.30 31.29 -37.21
CA ALA A 298 2.74 31.19 -37.37
C ALA A 298 3.50 31.77 -36.16
N GLN A 299 3.06 32.92 -35.63
CA GLN A 299 3.63 33.49 -34.39
C GLN A 299 3.41 32.59 -33.18
N LYS A 300 2.24 31.95 -33.05
CA LYS A 300 1.95 30.99 -31.97
C LYS A 300 2.85 29.77 -32.07
N GLU A 301 3.03 29.20 -33.26
CA GLU A 301 3.98 28.09 -33.49
C GLU A 301 5.42 28.50 -33.15
N GLU A 302 5.89 29.68 -33.58
CA GLU A 302 7.21 30.19 -33.24
C GLU A 302 7.38 30.44 -31.73
N GLU A 303 6.35 30.94 -31.04
CA GLU A 303 6.37 31.14 -29.58
C GLU A 303 6.32 29.83 -28.80
N GLU A 304 5.57 28.82 -29.25
CA GLU A 304 5.52 27.49 -28.64
C GLU A 304 6.85 26.75 -28.85
N ASP A 305 7.47 26.86 -30.02
CA ASP A 305 8.82 26.35 -30.30
C ASP A 305 9.92 27.11 -29.53
N ALA A 306 9.71 28.39 -29.22
CA ALA A 306 10.61 29.20 -28.40
C ALA A 306 10.43 28.95 -26.88
N LYS A 307 9.23 28.58 -26.43
CA LYS A 307 8.88 28.29 -25.02
C LYS A 307 9.00 26.81 -24.63
N ALA A 308 9.11 25.89 -25.59
CA ALA A 308 9.49 24.51 -25.31
C ALA A 308 10.85 24.51 -24.59
N PRO A 309 10.98 23.90 -23.39
CA PRO A 309 12.24 23.88 -22.69
C PRO A 309 13.27 23.23 -23.62
N LYS A 310 14.33 23.95 -24.03
CA LYS A 310 15.37 23.39 -24.91
C LYS A 310 16.37 22.50 -24.17
N ALA A 311 16.21 22.37 -22.85
CA ALA A 311 17.12 21.65 -21.97
C ALA A 311 16.36 20.60 -21.15
N TRP A 312 17.08 19.57 -20.72
CA TRP A 312 16.57 18.59 -19.78
C TRP A 312 16.20 19.28 -18.46
N SER A 313 15.01 18.99 -17.94
CA SER A 313 14.67 19.35 -16.57
C SER A 313 15.34 18.35 -15.62
N VAL A 314 15.82 18.81 -14.47
CA VAL A 314 16.40 17.97 -13.43
C VAL A 314 15.61 18.22 -12.15
N MET A 315 15.08 17.15 -11.58
CA MET A 315 14.40 17.15 -10.29
C MET A 315 15.03 16.08 -9.40
N GLY A 316 14.85 16.21 -8.10
CA GLY A 316 15.26 15.20 -7.14
C GLY A 316 15.96 15.81 -5.93
N SER A 317 16.73 14.99 -5.22
CA SER A 317 17.40 15.42 -3.99
C SER A 317 18.70 14.68 -3.73
N VAL A 318 19.65 15.37 -3.11
CA VAL A 318 20.86 14.79 -2.55
C VAL A 318 20.85 15.03 -1.05
N MET A 319 21.16 13.99 -0.28
CA MET A 319 21.35 14.04 1.16
C MET A 319 22.73 13.49 1.51
N VAL A 320 23.43 14.14 2.44
CA VAL A 320 24.63 13.60 3.07
C VAL A 320 24.50 13.76 4.57
N ASN A 321 24.55 12.67 5.31
CA ASN A 321 24.47 12.59 6.76
C ASN A 321 25.81 12.08 7.31
N ASN A 322 26.50 12.93 8.07
CA ASN A 322 27.68 12.53 8.81
C ASN A 322 27.32 12.43 10.27
N TYR A 323 27.61 11.30 10.89
CA TYR A 323 27.19 11.02 12.25
C TYR A 323 28.29 10.35 13.06
N TYR A 324 28.10 10.35 14.37
CA TYR A 324 28.99 9.70 15.32
C TYR A 324 28.15 8.97 16.38
N HIS A 325 28.44 7.68 16.59
CA HIS A 325 27.87 6.88 17.67
C HIS A 325 28.89 6.60 18.77
N LYS A 326 28.40 6.60 20.01
CA LYS A 326 29.15 6.17 21.19
C LYS A 326 28.36 5.13 21.96
N VAL A 327 28.68 3.88 21.67
CA VAL A 327 28.07 2.72 22.32
C VAL A 327 28.79 2.39 23.63
N LEU A 328 28.04 2.29 24.72
CA LEU A 328 28.52 2.00 26.07
C LEU A 328 27.80 0.76 26.61
N MET A 329 28.46 -0.39 26.49
CA MET A 329 28.02 -1.64 27.10
C MET A 329 28.11 -1.60 28.62
N ARG A 330 27.26 -2.38 29.29
CA ARG A 330 27.33 -2.63 30.73
C ARG A 330 28.68 -3.25 31.13
N LYS A 331 29.08 -3.02 32.39
CA LYS A 331 30.23 -3.67 33.01
C LYS A 331 29.82 -4.97 33.68
N ASP A 332 30.63 -6.00 33.53
CA ASP A 332 30.52 -7.26 34.25
C ASP A 332 30.99 -7.12 35.71
N HIS A 333 30.92 -8.22 36.46
CA HIS A 333 31.36 -8.30 37.86
C HIS A 333 32.87 -8.06 38.06
N ASN A 334 33.69 -8.25 37.02
CA ASN A 334 35.13 -8.01 37.04
C ASN A 334 35.50 -6.57 36.70
N GLY A 335 34.52 -5.77 36.24
CA GLY A 335 34.69 -4.38 35.85
C GLY A 335 35.00 -4.16 34.37
N ASP A 336 35.10 -5.24 33.59
CA ASP A 336 35.25 -5.25 32.14
C ASP A 336 33.90 -5.04 31.47
N ARG A 337 33.86 -4.60 30.21
CA ARG A 337 32.60 -4.39 29.49
C ARG A 337 32.22 -5.62 28.68
N TYR A 338 30.92 -5.92 28.62
CA TYR A 338 30.38 -6.92 27.70
C TYR A 338 30.73 -6.57 26.24
N GLN A 339 30.79 -7.59 25.39
CA GLN A 339 31.09 -7.44 23.97
C GLN A 339 29.95 -6.69 23.25
N ASN A 340 30.28 -5.63 22.52
CA ASN A 340 29.31 -4.93 21.67
C ASN A 340 29.10 -5.68 20.35
N ILE A 341 27.87 -6.11 20.10
CA ILE A 341 27.40 -6.72 18.84
C ILE A 341 26.24 -5.94 18.18
N PHE A 342 25.78 -4.85 18.81
CA PHE A 342 24.52 -4.19 18.45
C PHE A 342 24.68 -3.06 17.43
N GLN A 343 25.66 -2.17 17.63
CA GLN A 343 25.82 -0.94 16.84
C GLN A 343 27.30 -0.69 16.56
N VAL A 344 27.62 -0.15 15.38
CA VAL A 344 28.99 0.20 15.01
C VAL A 344 29.37 1.54 15.68
N PRO A 345 30.30 1.58 16.64
CA PRO A 345 30.71 2.83 17.28
C PRO A 345 31.62 3.63 16.35
N GLY A 346 31.68 4.95 16.56
CA GLY A 346 32.57 5.84 15.83
C GLY A 346 31.83 6.66 14.78
N PHE A 347 32.60 7.15 13.80
CA PHE A 347 32.09 8.00 12.73
C PHE A 347 31.52 7.16 11.59
N GLY A 348 30.37 7.59 11.07
CA GLY A 348 29.76 7.04 9.88
C GLY A 348 29.25 8.13 8.95
N THR A 349 29.09 7.76 7.69
CA THR A 349 28.54 8.61 6.63
C THR A 349 27.46 7.84 5.90
N GLU A 350 26.32 8.49 5.73
CA GLU A 350 25.27 8.10 4.82
C GLU A 350 25.15 9.15 3.72
N ALA A 351 24.91 8.73 2.49
CA ALA A 351 24.53 9.63 1.42
C ALA A 351 23.40 9.00 0.61
N SER A 352 22.40 9.80 0.24
CA SER A 352 21.36 9.38 -0.69
C SER A 352 21.23 10.37 -1.83
N VAL A 353 21.00 9.85 -3.03
CA VAL A 353 20.88 10.63 -4.25
C VAL A 353 19.69 10.12 -5.04
N TYR A 354 18.75 11.02 -5.31
CA TYR A 354 17.67 10.82 -6.25
C TYR A 354 17.73 11.91 -7.31
N LEU A 355 17.81 11.54 -8.58
CA LEU A 355 17.81 12.46 -9.71
C LEU A 355 16.89 11.92 -10.79
N LEU A 356 15.93 12.73 -11.22
CA LEU A 356 15.10 12.49 -12.38
C LEU A 356 15.36 13.60 -13.38
N MET A 357 15.97 13.22 -14.50
CA MET A 357 16.23 14.10 -15.63
C MET A 357 15.21 13.80 -16.71
N GLN A 358 14.39 14.77 -17.11
CA GLN A 358 13.39 14.61 -18.16
C GLN A 358 13.68 15.53 -19.34
N SER A 359 13.75 14.96 -20.53
CA SER A 359 13.88 15.70 -21.77
C SER A 359 12.53 16.28 -22.21
N PRO A 360 12.55 17.28 -23.10
CA PRO A 360 11.32 17.91 -23.61
C PRO A 360 10.46 16.96 -24.46
N ASP A 361 11.08 15.98 -25.11
CA ASP A 361 10.44 14.92 -25.90
C ASP A 361 9.98 13.71 -25.06
N GLY A 362 9.96 13.84 -23.72
CA GLY A 362 9.41 12.84 -22.81
C GLY A 362 10.34 11.67 -22.48
N LYS A 363 11.62 11.74 -22.86
CA LYS A 363 12.64 10.79 -22.40
C LYS A 363 13.01 11.11 -20.96
N SER A 364 13.40 10.09 -20.20
CA SER A 364 13.84 10.27 -18.82
C SER A 364 15.08 9.45 -18.51
N ILE A 365 15.93 10.00 -17.65
CA ILE A 365 17.02 9.31 -16.97
C ILE A 365 16.78 9.50 -15.48
N GLU A 366 16.57 8.42 -14.76
CA GLU A 366 16.38 8.39 -13.32
C GLU A 366 17.57 7.68 -12.68
N PHE A 367 18.21 8.33 -11.71
CA PHE A 367 19.28 7.76 -10.90
C PHE A 367 18.83 7.77 -9.43
N ASN A 368 18.90 6.61 -8.79
CA ASN A 368 18.70 6.46 -7.36
C ASN A 368 19.94 5.78 -6.77
N GLY A 369 20.41 6.23 -5.61
CA GLY A 369 21.62 5.69 -5.01
C GLY A 369 21.72 5.99 -3.54
N ASP A 370 21.78 4.96 -2.71
CA ASP A 370 22.09 5.05 -1.29
C ASP A 370 23.47 4.49 -1.00
N TYR A 371 24.17 5.17 -0.10
CA TYR A 371 25.53 4.85 0.31
C TYR A 371 25.63 4.92 1.82
N THR A 372 26.21 3.88 2.42
CA THR A 372 26.58 3.89 3.84
C THR A 372 28.06 3.52 3.99
N GLY A 373 28.76 4.19 4.90
CA GLY A 373 30.15 3.90 5.23
C GLY A 373 30.44 4.15 6.70
N ASP A 374 31.02 3.15 7.36
CA ASP A 374 31.43 3.21 8.77
C ASP A 374 32.74 2.40 9.00
N GLN A 375 33.14 2.20 10.25
CA GLN A 375 34.38 1.47 10.57
C GLN A 375 34.31 -0.04 10.30
N TRP A 376 33.10 -0.61 10.28
CA TRP A 376 32.83 -2.03 10.03
C TRP A 376 32.58 -2.30 8.54
N ASN A 377 31.73 -1.50 7.91
CA ASN A 377 31.37 -1.53 6.50
C ASN A 377 31.84 -0.24 5.83
N GLN A 378 33.08 -0.21 5.33
CA GLN A 378 33.73 1.01 4.84
C GLN A 378 33.03 1.66 3.64
N PHE A 379 32.40 0.84 2.79
CA PHE A 379 31.66 1.31 1.64
C PHE A 379 30.58 0.30 1.23
N SER A 380 29.30 0.65 1.41
CA SER A 380 28.15 -0.20 1.04
C SER A 380 27.14 0.62 0.22
N PRO A 381 27.18 0.52 -1.12
CA PRO A 381 26.23 1.20 -2.00
C PRO A 381 25.02 0.29 -2.26
N THR A 382 23.89 0.54 -1.59
CA THR A 382 22.69 -0.30 -1.73
C THR A 382 21.43 0.48 -1.32
N PRO A 383 20.44 0.67 -2.22
CA PRO A 383 20.44 0.34 -3.66
C PRO A 383 21.14 1.40 -4.52
N VAL A 384 21.63 1.02 -5.69
CA VAL A 384 22.05 1.93 -6.78
C VAL A 384 21.37 1.53 -8.08
N THR A 385 20.52 2.40 -8.62
CA THR A 385 19.72 2.17 -9.81
C THR A 385 19.89 3.30 -10.81
N LEU A 386 20.04 2.95 -12.09
CA LEU A 386 19.98 3.88 -13.21
C LEU A 386 18.93 3.40 -14.21
N THR A 387 17.89 4.19 -14.43
CA THR A 387 16.81 3.90 -15.38
C THR A 387 16.82 4.92 -16.51
N TYR A 388 16.80 4.45 -17.76
CA TYR A 388 16.50 5.27 -18.93
C TYR A 388 15.15 4.83 -19.51
N THR A 389 14.27 5.78 -19.83
CA THR A 389 12.98 5.50 -20.47
C THR A 389 12.73 6.46 -21.63
N ASP A 390 12.30 5.93 -22.77
CA ASP A 390 11.74 6.71 -23.89
C ASP A 390 10.45 6.06 -24.42
N SER A 391 9.95 6.53 -25.57
CA SER A 391 8.71 6.03 -26.18
C SER A 391 8.74 4.54 -26.60
N TYR A 392 9.92 3.93 -26.69
CA TYR A 392 10.12 2.56 -27.16
C TYR A 392 11.00 1.73 -26.23
N ASN A 393 11.89 2.35 -25.47
CA ASN A 393 12.94 1.67 -24.71
C ASN A 393 12.81 1.99 -23.22
N LYS A 394 12.98 0.96 -22.39
CA LYS A 394 13.24 1.12 -20.96
C LYS A 394 14.44 0.26 -20.58
N LEU A 395 15.53 0.88 -20.11
CA LEU A 395 16.72 0.21 -19.62
C LEU A 395 16.89 0.51 -18.13
N ILE A 396 17.11 -0.50 -17.31
CA ILE A 396 17.37 -0.38 -15.87
C ILE A 396 18.71 -1.07 -15.61
N LEU A 397 19.62 -0.41 -14.90
CA LEU A 397 20.93 -0.92 -14.49
C LEU A 397 21.09 -0.79 -12.97
N GLY A 398 21.84 -1.72 -12.37
CA GLY A 398 22.08 -1.77 -10.93
C GLY A 398 20.99 -2.53 -10.18
N ASP A 399 20.60 -2.07 -9.00
CA ASP A 399 19.59 -2.69 -8.15
C ASP A 399 18.17 -2.40 -8.66
N PHE A 400 17.40 -3.44 -8.95
CA PHE A 400 15.97 -3.33 -9.26
C PHE A 400 15.24 -4.60 -8.87
N THR A 401 13.94 -4.48 -8.60
CA THR A 401 13.08 -5.64 -8.36
C THR A 401 12.23 -5.90 -9.60
N LYS A 402 12.21 -7.15 -10.08
CA LYS A 402 11.27 -7.59 -11.11
C LYS A 402 10.04 -8.20 -10.45
N THR A 403 8.88 -7.71 -10.85
CA THR A 403 7.56 -8.16 -10.40
C THR A 403 6.69 -8.43 -11.63
N ALA A 404 5.96 -9.54 -11.62
CA ALA A 404 4.94 -9.90 -12.60
C ALA A 404 3.82 -10.66 -11.88
N GLY A 405 3.49 -11.89 -12.31
CA GLY A 405 2.45 -12.69 -11.65
C GLY A 405 2.88 -13.24 -10.31
N GLU A 406 1.95 -13.27 -9.36
CA GLU A 406 2.13 -13.71 -7.97
C GLU A 406 2.62 -15.17 -7.85
N THR A 407 2.31 -16.01 -8.82
CA THR A 407 2.67 -17.44 -8.81
C THR A 407 4.12 -17.73 -9.21
N TYR A 408 4.70 -16.90 -10.09
CA TYR A 408 6.02 -17.17 -10.69
C TYR A 408 7.05 -16.07 -10.45
N MET A 409 6.64 -14.81 -10.27
CA MET A 409 7.54 -13.68 -10.08
C MET A 409 6.87 -12.57 -9.26
N ALA A 410 6.46 -12.86 -8.04
CA ALA A 410 5.89 -11.85 -7.14
C ALA A 410 6.94 -10.79 -6.76
N SER A 411 8.19 -11.22 -6.51
CA SER A 411 9.30 -10.32 -6.21
C SER A 411 10.63 -11.00 -6.48
N LEU A 412 11.41 -10.45 -7.41
CA LEU A 412 12.76 -10.91 -7.73
C LEU A 412 13.74 -9.72 -7.67
N PRO A 413 14.40 -9.46 -6.53
CA PRO A 413 15.43 -8.43 -6.43
C PRO A 413 16.65 -8.83 -7.27
N LEU A 414 17.25 -7.90 -7.99
CA LEU A 414 18.39 -8.15 -8.87
C LEU A 414 19.34 -6.97 -8.84
N PHE A 415 20.64 -7.24 -8.73
CA PHE A 415 21.70 -6.32 -9.12
C PHE A 415 22.20 -6.71 -10.52
N GLY A 416 21.86 -5.95 -11.54
CA GLY A 416 22.21 -6.28 -12.93
C GLY A 416 21.64 -5.34 -13.98
N ALA A 417 21.04 -5.90 -15.04
CA ALA A 417 20.43 -5.15 -16.13
C ALA A 417 19.04 -5.69 -16.49
N GLY A 418 18.11 -4.80 -16.78
CA GLY A 418 16.78 -5.10 -17.31
C GLY A 418 16.46 -4.21 -18.50
N TYR A 419 15.91 -4.78 -19.57
CA TYR A 419 15.56 -4.04 -20.78
C TYR A 419 14.17 -4.40 -21.25
N THR A 420 13.40 -3.39 -21.66
CA THR A 420 12.07 -3.54 -22.27
C THR A 420 12.02 -2.73 -23.57
N LEU A 421 11.58 -3.37 -24.65
CA LEU A 421 11.35 -2.78 -25.96
C LEU A 421 9.85 -2.83 -26.28
N SER A 422 9.23 -1.66 -26.36
CA SER A 422 7.83 -1.46 -26.74
C SER A 422 7.73 -1.22 -28.24
N LEU A 423 6.98 -2.08 -28.94
CA LEU A 423 6.81 -2.07 -30.39
C LEU A 423 5.34 -1.94 -30.75
N LEU A 424 5.09 -1.15 -31.80
CA LEU A 424 3.76 -0.89 -32.35
C LEU A 424 2.83 -0.22 -31.30
N ARG A 425 1.80 0.47 -31.77
CA ARG A 425 0.80 1.05 -30.87
C ARG A 425 -0.58 0.55 -31.24
N ASN A 426 -1.40 0.26 -30.23
CA ASN A 426 -2.80 -0.08 -30.42
C ASN A 426 -3.65 1.19 -30.65
N ASN A 427 -4.95 1.02 -30.88
CA ASN A 427 -5.89 2.12 -31.18
C ASN A 427 -6.07 3.14 -30.03
N VAL A 428 -5.47 2.89 -28.86
CA VAL A 428 -5.49 3.78 -27.68
C VAL A 428 -4.08 4.27 -27.34
N ASN A 429 -3.15 4.21 -28.30
CA ASN A 429 -1.78 4.70 -28.19
C ASN A 429 -0.90 3.97 -27.13
N GLN A 430 -1.28 2.75 -26.73
CA GLN A 430 -0.46 1.90 -25.84
C GLN A 430 0.39 0.91 -26.65
N PRO A 431 1.54 0.42 -26.11
CA PRO A 431 2.35 -0.60 -26.75
C PRO A 431 1.55 -1.87 -27.06
N LEU A 432 1.54 -2.28 -28.33
CA LEU A 432 0.85 -3.50 -28.77
C LEU A 432 1.67 -4.75 -28.41
N LEU A 433 3.00 -4.66 -28.51
CA LEU A 433 3.94 -5.74 -28.23
C LEU A 433 5.07 -5.20 -27.36
N GLU A 434 5.39 -5.85 -26.25
CA GLU A 434 6.57 -5.53 -25.44
C GLU A 434 7.47 -6.75 -25.31
N LEU A 435 8.76 -6.57 -25.57
CA LEU A 435 9.79 -7.58 -25.37
C LEU A 435 10.62 -7.16 -24.16
N SER A 436 10.60 -7.97 -23.10
CA SER A 436 11.34 -7.69 -21.87
C SER A 436 12.39 -8.76 -21.60
N GLY A 437 13.55 -8.37 -21.07
CA GLY A 437 14.61 -9.26 -20.64
C GLY A 437 15.31 -8.72 -19.40
N PHE A 438 15.89 -9.60 -18.59
CA PHE A 438 16.70 -9.23 -17.44
C PHE A 438 17.81 -10.25 -17.15
N PHE A 439 18.86 -9.81 -16.49
CA PHE A 439 19.99 -10.62 -16.03
C PHE A 439 20.65 -9.93 -14.84
N GLY A 440 20.96 -10.66 -13.76
CA GLY A 440 21.68 -10.09 -12.63
C GLY A 440 21.92 -11.05 -11.46
N GLU A 441 22.64 -10.56 -10.45
CA GLU A 441 22.81 -11.19 -9.14
C GLU A 441 21.53 -10.99 -8.32
N ASN A 442 20.79 -12.06 -8.07
CA ASN A 442 19.61 -12.06 -7.18
C ASN A 442 20.01 -12.13 -5.70
N ARG A 443 21.11 -12.81 -5.40
CA ARG A 443 21.65 -12.95 -4.05
C ARG A 443 23.17 -12.86 -4.08
N LYS A 444 23.73 -11.98 -3.24
CA LYS A 444 25.17 -11.85 -3.02
C LYS A 444 25.68 -13.04 -2.18
N PRO A 445 26.87 -13.60 -2.47
CA PRO A 445 27.45 -14.67 -1.67
C PRO A 445 27.95 -14.20 -0.30
N TYR A 446 27.90 -15.09 0.69
CA TYR A 446 28.56 -14.96 2.00
C TYR A 446 29.70 -15.95 2.08
N LEU A 447 30.92 -15.46 2.27
CA LEU A 447 32.13 -16.27 2.31
C LEU A 447 32.66 -16.39 3.74
N ILE A 448 33.16 -17.59 4.08
CA ILE A 448 33.69 -17.89 5.41
C ILE A 448 34.85 -16.95 5.75
N GLY A 449 34.80 -16.34 6.93
CA GLY A 449 35.81 -15.41 7.43
C GLY A 449 35.62 -13.95 7.01
N GLU A 450 34.66 -13.64 6.14
CA GLU A 450 34.26 -12.26 5.87
C GLU A 450 33.44 -11.66 7.02
N ARG A 451 33.38 -10.32 7.07
CA ARG A 451 32.58 -9.60 8.06
C ARG A 451 31.10 -9.82 7.79
N HIS A 452 30.32 -10.13 8.82
CA HIS A 452 28.87 -10.20 8.69
C HIS A 452 28.34 -8.79 8.34
N PRO A 453 27.55 -8.64 7.25
CA PRO A 453 27.15 -7.31 6.77
C PRO A 453 26.23 -6.57 7.76
N TYR A 454 25.45 -7.31 8.55
CA TYR A 454 24.42 -6.75 9.45
C TYR A 454 24.72 -6.86 10.95
N ILE A 455 25.78 -7.59 11.35
CA ILE A 455 26.05 -7.87 12.77
C ILE A 455 27.47 -7.41 13.06
N TYR A 456 27.61 -6.41 13.93
CA TYR A 456 28.90 -5.83 14.26
C TYR A 456 29.78 -6.84 15.01
N LYS A 457 31.06 -6.95 14.63
CA LYS A 457 32.03 -7.90 15.19
C LYS A 457 31.66 -9.39 15.04
N ASN A 458 30.74 -9.72 14.16
CA ASN A 458 30.46 -11.10 13.77
C ASN A 458 31.10 -11.43 12.42
N TYR A 459 31.63 -12.63 12.26
CA TYR A 459 32.27 -13.10 11.02
C TYR A 459 31.53 -14.33 10.53
N ILE A 460 31.42 -14.48 9.21
CA ILE A 460 30.68 -15.59 8.61
C ILE A 460 31.41 -16.91 8.92
N ASP A 461 30.75 -17.82 9.60
CA ASP A 461 31.29 -19.12 10.00
C ASP A 461 30.93 -20.26 9.02
N GLU A 462 31.52 -21.44 9.23
CA GLU A 462 31.23 -22.65 8.45
C GLU A 462 29.78 -23.11 8.68
N GLY A 463 28.95 -23.07 7.63
CA GLY A 463 27.50 -23.30 7.70
C GLY A 463 26.65 -22.04 7.54
N GLU A 464 27.24 -20.84 7.66
CA GLU A 464 26.57 -19.56 7.38
C GLU A 464 26.87 -19.04 5.96
N ALA A 465 27.78 -19.71 5.25
CA ALA A 465 28.12 -19.37 3.88
C ALA A 465 26.89 -19.42 2.95
N GLN A 466 26.84 -18.53 1.97
CA GLN A 466 25.77 -18.44 0.98
C GLN A 466 26.35 -18.38 -0.41
N ALA A 467 25.72 -19.07 -1.36
CA ALA A 467 26.10 -19.04 -2.77
C ALA A 467 25.60 -17.76 -3.45
N GLN A 468 26.33 -17.32 -4.49
CA GLN A 468 25.82 -16.31 -5.40
C GLN A 468 24.67 -16.91 -6.18
N ARG A 469 23.53 -16.21 -6.23
CA ARG A 469 22.43 -16.59 -7.12
C ARG A 469 22.39 -15.67 -8.32
N LEU A 470 22.59 -16.20 -9.51
CA LEU A 470 22.35 -15.49 -10.77
C LEU A 470 20.93 -15.80 -11.25
N ALA A 471 20.21 -14.80 -11.74
CA ALA A 471 18.91 -15.00 -12.34
C ALA A 471 18.78 -14.19 -13.62
N TYR A 472 18.14 -14.79 -14.62
CA TYR A 472 17.84 -14.14 -15.88
C TYR A 472 16.56 -14.70 -16.49
N GLY A 473 15.92 -13.90 -17.32
CA GLY A 473 14.66 -14.26 -17.89
C GLY A 473 14.20 -13.26 -18.94
N GLY A 474 13.12 -13.60 -19.61
CA GLY A 474 12.52 -12.73 -20.61
C GLY A 474 11.06 -13.05 -20.82
N SER A 475 10.34 -12.07 -21.36
CA SER A 475 8.91 -12.18 -21.61
C SER A 475 8.49 -11.39 -22.84
N ILE A 476 7.37 -11.81 -23.41
CA ILE A 476 6.68 -11.15 -24.51
C ILE A 476 5.28 -10.82 -24.00
N LYS A 477 4.95 -9.53 -23.95
CA LYS A 477 3.60 -9.06 -23.66
C LYS A 477 2.89 -8.64 -24.95
N TRP A 478 1.66 -9.09 -25.13
CA TRP A 478 0.82 -8.80 -26.27
C TRP A 478 -0.51 -8.17 -25.82
N SER A 479 -0.78 -6.95 -26.28
CA SER A 479 -1.90 -6.11 -25.84
C SER A 479 -2.77 -5.63 -27.02
N PRO A 480 -3.46 -6.54 -27.75
CA PRO A 480 -4.17 -6.24 -28.99
C PRO A 480 -5.38 -5.33 -28.83
N LEU A 481 -5.99 -5.33 -27.65
CA LEU A 481 -7.22 -4.61 -27.35
C LEU A 481 -7.03 -3.81 -26.07
N ARG A 482 -7.81 -2.73 -25.88
CA ARG A 482 -7.80 -1.95 -24.63
C ARG A 482 -8.12 -2.77 -23.37
N ARG A 483 -8.83 -3.89 -23.54
CA ARG A 483 -9.43 -4.69 -22.46
C ARG A 483 -8.83 -6.09 -22.33
N PHE A 484 -7.74 -6.37 -23.04
CA PHE A 484 -7.06 -7.65 -22.98
C PHE A 484 -5.56 -7.49 -23.24
N ASP A 485 -4.75 -8.05 -22.34
CA ASP A 485 -3.34 -8.28 -22.54
C ASP A 485 -2.94 -9.66 -22.02
N ALA A 486 -1.90 -10.23 -22.62
CA ALA A 486 -1.32 -11.50 -22.21
C ALA A 486 0.20 -11.45 -22.25
N THR A 487 0.85 -12.08 -21.27
CA THR A 487 2.31 -12.22 -21.24
C THR A 487 2.69 -13.68 -21.26
N ILE A 488 3.78 -14.01 -21.96
CA ILE A 488 4.43 -15.32 -21.89
C ILE A 488 5.90 -15.08 -21.65
N GLY A 489 6.53 -15.88 -20.78
CA GLY A 489 7.95 -15.73 -20.52
C GLY A 489 8.59 -16.93 -19.84
N ALA A 490 9.87 -16.79 -19.56
CA ALA A 490 10.64 -17.79 -18.83
C ALA A 490 11.66 -17.13 -17.89
N ILE A 491 11.99 -17.85 -16.82
CA ILE A 491 12.93 -17.46 -15.77
C ILE A 491 13.88 -18.63 -15.53
N TYR A 492 15.17 -18.33 -15.45
CA TYR A 492 16.21 -19.25 -15.04
C TYR A 492 16.99 -18.66 -13.87
N ALA A 493 17.40 -19.51 -12.92
CA ALA A 493 18.31 -19.11 -11.85
C ALA A 493 19.31 -20.22 -11.49
N ASP A 494 20.49 -19.84 -11.03
CA ASP A 494 21.64 -20.72 -10.73
C ASP A 494 22.36 -20.26 -9.47
N ASP A 495 22.57 -21.17 -8.51
CA ASP A 495 23.37 -20.95 -7.31
C ASP A 495 24.81 -21.46 -7.50
N GLU A 496 25.79 -20.56 -7.39
CA GLU A 496 27.21 -20.84 -7.57
C GLU A 496 28.04 -20.35 -6.36
N ILE A 497 28.81 -21.26 -5.73
CA ILE A 497 29.73 -20.90 -4.63
C ILE A 497 31.21 -20.98 -5.01
N HIS A 498 31.61 -21.93 -5.86
CA HIS A 498 33.03 -22.17 -6.15
C HIS A 498 33.61 -21.20 -7.20
N ASP A 499 32.81 -20.85 -8.21
CA ASP A 499 33.23 -19.99 -9.34
C ASP A 499 32.09 -19.04 -9.75
N PRO A 500 31.64 -18.14 -8.85
CA PRO A 500 30.54 -17.22 -9.13
C PRO A 500 30.94 -16.16 -10.16
N LEU A 501 30.07 -15.89 -11.13
CA LEU A 501 30.36 -15.01 -12.27
C LEU A 501 30.71 -13.56 -11.90
N LEU A 502 30.05 -12.97 -10.89
CA LEU A 502 30.15 -11.52 -10.60
C LEU A 502 30.94 -11.19 -9.33
N ARG A 503 31.42 -12.20 -8.59
CA ARG A 503 32.04 -12.05 -7.25
C ARG A 503 33.18 -13.06 -7.09
N ASP A 504 33.92 -12.96 -5.99
CA ASP A 504 34.85 -14.00 -5.59
C ASP A 504 34.09 -15.20 -4.99
N GLY A 505 34.60 -16.40 -5.25
CA GLY A 505 34.02 -17.66 -4.78
C GLY A 505 34.65 -18.22 -3.51
N GLY A 506 33.92 -19.11 -2.84
CA GLY A 506 34.40 -19.94 -1.74
C GLY A 506 35.02 -21.25 -2.19
N SER A 507 35.35 -22.12 -1.23
CA SER A 507 35.81 -23.48 -1.51
C SER A 507 34.65 -24.36 -2.01
N SER A 508 34.95 -25.32 -2.89
CA SER A 508 34.01 -26.39 -3.28
C SER A 508 33.62 -27.31 -2.13
N SER A 509 34.37 -27.26 -1.02
CA SER A 509 34.07 -27.97 0.23
C SER A 509 33.29 -27.15 1.25
N SER A 510 32.96 -25.88 0.95
CA SER A 510 32.25 -25.00 1.88
C SER A 510 30.82 -25.51 2.10
N ILE A 511 30.44 -25.66 3.37
CA ILE A 511 29.06 -25.97 3.74
C ILE A 511 28.26 -24.67 3.71
N THR A 512 27.25 -24.62 2.84
CA THR A 512 26.31 -23.49 2.76
C THR A 512 25.16 -23.65 3.74
N SER A 513 24.60 -22.51 4.16
CA SER A 513 23.37 -22.45 4.95
C SER A 513 22.19 -23.06 4.19
N GLU A 514 22.14 -22.86 2.88
CA GLU A 514 21.13 -23.42 1.98
C GLU A 514 21.76 -24.35 0.91
N PRO A 515 21.07 -25.42 0.51
CA PRO A 515 21.51 -26.26 -0.60
C PRO A 515 21.56 -25.46 -1.93
N LEU A 516 22.52 -25.77 -2.79
CA LEU A 516 22.64 -25.17 -4.12
C LEU A 516 21.49 -25.64 -5.01
N GLN A 517 20.92 -24.72 -5.80
CA GLN A 517 19.77 -24.99 -6.65
C GLN A 517 19.95 -24.36 -8.04
N LYS A 518 19.45 -25.06 -9.06
CA LYS A 518 19.24 -24.52 -10.41
C LYS A 518 17.78 -24.61 -10.76
N SER A 519 17.19 -23.60 -11.39
CA SER A 519 15.77 -23.60 -11.70
C SER A 519 15.44 -23.07 -13.07
N PHE A 520 14.37 -23.60 -13.65
CA PHE A 520 13.77 -23.09 -14.88
C PHE A 520 12.25 -23.07 -14.73
N THR A 521 11.65 -21.95 -15.09
CA THR A 521 10.20 -21.72 -15.06
C THR A 521 9.75 -21.12 -16.37
N VAL A 522 8.66 -21.62 -16.92
CA VAL A 522 7.90 -21.00 -18.02
C VAL A 522 6.57 -20.52 -17.46
N PHE A 523 6.12 -19.35 -17.86
CA PHE A 523 4.87 -18.77 -17.37
C PHE A 523 4.07 -18.12 -18.50
N ALA A 524 2.77 -18.03 -18.27
CA ALA A 524 1.85 -17.22 -19.03
C ALA A 524 0.83 -16.55 -18.10
N ASP A 525 0.47 -15.31 -18.38
CA ASP A 525 -0.62 -14.62 -17.70
C ASP A 525 -1.50 -13.86 -18.69
N GLY A 526 -2.71 -13.53 -18.26
CA GLY A 526 -3.67 -12.75 -19.03
C GLY A 526 -4.53 -11.89 -18.12
N ASN A 527 -4.81 -10.67 -18.58
CA ASN A 527 -5.69 -9.70 -17.95
C ASN A 527 -6.86 -9.41 -18.88
N TRP A 528 -8.08 -9.40 -18.33
CA TRP A 528 -9.31 -9.12 -19.06
C TRP A 528 -10.16 -8.09 -18.33
N LEU A 529 -10.72 -7.13 -19.07
CA LEU A 529 -11.68 -6.14 -18.56
C LEU A 529 -13.05 -6.31 -19.25
N PHE A 530 -14.12 -6.58 -18.50
CA PHE A 530 -15.49 -6.79 -19.01
C PHE A 530 -16.48 -5.70 -18.57
N TYR A 531 -17.62 -5.60 -19.27
CA TYR A 531 -18.75 -4.68 -19.00
C TYR A 531 -20.07 -5.48 -19.05
N PRO A 532 -21.14 -5.17 -18.27
CA PRO A 532 -21.37 -4.02 -17.38
C PRO A 532 -20.84 -4.17 -15.95
N GLY A 533 -20.46 -3.03 -15.34
CA GLY A 533 -19.68 -2.98 -14.09
C GLY A 533 -18.24 -3.36 -14.39
N ASP A 534 -17.26 -2.53 -14.01
CA ASP A 534 -15.86 -2.74 -14.36
C ASP A 534 -15.38 -4.06 -13.70
N ILE A 535 -15.42 -5.16 -14.47
CA ILE A 535 -14.97 -6.50 -14.06
C ILE A 535 -13.55 -6.67 -14.57
N GLU A 536 -12.62 -6.85 -13.65
CA GLU A 536 -11.23 -7.20 -13.92
C GLU A 536 -11.02 -8.67 -13.57
N LEU A 537 -10.49 -9.42 -14.53
CA LEU A 537 -10.12 -10.82 -14.37
C LEU A 537 -8.65 -10.98 -14.71
N ASN A 538 -7.88 -11.61 -13.84
CA ASN A 538 -6.50 -12.02 -14.10
C ASN A 538 -6.41 -13.55 -13.99
N GLY A 539 -5.66 -14.15 -14.90
CA GLY A 539 -5.37 -15.58 -14.91
C GLY A 539 -3.89 -15.81 -15.16
N GLN A 540 -3.28 -16.71 -14.40
CA GLN A 540 -1.85 -17.02 -14.43
C GLN A 540 -1.67 -18.53 -14.46
N ILE A 541 -0.71 -18.99 -15.25
CA ILE A 541 -0.23 -20.36 -15.23
C ILE A 541 1.28 -20.36 -15.35
N ALA A 542 1.95 -21.16 -14.54
CA ALA A 542 3.38 -21.36 -14.63
C ALA A 542 3.73 -22.82 -14.45
N VAL A 543 4.78 -23.25 -15.12
CA VAL A 543 5.37 -24.57 -14.97
C VAL A 543 6.84 -24.37 -14.68
N GLY A 544 7.30 -24.90 -13.55
CA GLY A 544 8.65 -24.68 -13.08
C GLY A 544 9.18 -25.86 -12.31
N ARG A 545 10.49 -26.04 -12.34
CA ARG A 545 11.18 -27.05 -11.56
C ARG A 545 12.58 -26.58 -11.22
N ALA A 546 13.08 -27.04 -10.07
CA ALA A 546 14.47 -26.91 -9.70
C ALA A 546 15.19 -28.27 -9.76
N ASP A 547 16.46 -28.27 -10.21
CA ASP A 547 17.41 -29.33 -9.87
C ASP A 547 17.64 -29.23 -8.36
N THR A 548 16.92 -30.10 -7.67
CA THR A 548 16.83 -30.18 -6.22
C THR A 548 17.60 -31.39 -5.71
N ALA A 549 18.43 -32.04 -6.53
CA ALA A 549 19.15 -33.24 -6.11
C ALA A 549 19.97 -33.00 -4.83
N ASP A 550 20.63 -31.84 -4.74
CA ASP A 550 21.35 -31.42 -3.54
C ASP A 550 20.39 -31.11 -2.36
N VAL A 551 19.22 -30.51 -2.62
CA VAL A 551 18.17 -30.23 -1.62
C VAL A 551 17.59 -31.52 -1.03
N TYR A 552 17.22 -32.47 -1.89
CA TYR A 552 16.68 -33.77 -1.51
C TYR A 552 17.71 -34.58 -0.73
N ARG A 553 18.99 -34.56 -1.17
CA ARG A 553 20.10 -35.19 -0.43
C ARG A 553 20.24 -34.60 0.98
N GLU A 554 20.27 -33.27 1.10
CA GLU A 554 20.38 -32.59 2.40
C GLU A 554 19.16 -32.83 3.29
N ARG A 555 17.94 -32.82 2.73
CA ARG A 555 16.71 -33.19 3.48
C ARG A 555 16.76 -34.63 3.97
N ALA A 556 17.18 -35.57 3.12
CA ALA A 556 17.29 -36.98 3.48
C ALA A 556 18.34 -37.19 4.59
N ILE A 557 19.49 -36.50 4.51
CA ILE A 557 20.50 -36.48 5.57
C ILE A 557 19.94 -35.92 6.87
N ASN A 558 19.25 -34.78 6.82
CA ASN A 558 18.65 -34.16 8.01
C ASN A 558 17.56 -35.05 8.61
N LYS A 559 16.80 -35.77 7.77
CA LYS A 559 15.74 -36.70 8.18
C LYS A 559 16.27 -37.79 9.11
N VAL A 560 17.44 -38.37 8.81
CA VAL A 560 18.12 -39.35 9.68
C VAL A 560 18.31 -38.83 11.10
N PHE A 561 18.71 -37.56 11.24
CA PHE A 561 18.92 -36.93 12.55
C PHE A 561 17.60 -36.53 13.23
N THR A 562 16.64 -35.96 12.49
CA THR A 562 15.36 -35.56 13.07
C THR A 562 14.52 -36.76 13.53
N GLU A 563 14.54 -37.88 12.79
CA GLU A 563 13.86 -39.12 13.19
C GLU A 563 14.50 -39.74 14.44
N ALA A 564 15.80 -39.54 14.63
CA ALA A 564 16.53 -39.95 15.83
C ALA A 564 16.36 -38.98 17.01
N GLY A 565 15.50 -37.96 16.90
CA GLY A 565 15.24 -36.99 17.96
C GLY A 565 16.39 -36.01 18.22
N ILE A 566 17.30 -35.85 17.27
CA ILE A 566 18.44 -34.94 17.37
C ILE A 566 17.98 -33.50 17.14
N ASN A 567 18.51 -32.57 17.95
CA ASN A 567 18.18 -31.16 17.90
C ASN A 567 18.53 -30.54 16.54
N THR A 568 17.55 -29.86 15.93
CA THR A 568 17.71 -29.16 14.65
C THR A 568 18.73 -28.03 14.71
N ALA A 569 18.93 -27.41 15.88
CA ALA A 569 19.93 -26.37 16.08
C ALA A 569 21.37 -26.90 15.87
N SER A 570 21.58 -28.20 16.03
CA SER A 570 22.90 -28.82 15.89
C SER A 570 23.21 -29.29 14.47
N MET A 571 22.32 -29.09 13.48
CA MET A 571 22.51 -29.57 12.10
C MET A 571 23.83 -29.11 11.46
N THR A 572 24.23 -27.85 11.69
CA THR A 572 25.52 -27.33 11.23
C THR A 572 26.69 -28.12 11.83
N MET A 573 26.64 -28.36 13.13
CA MET A 573 27.66 -29.13 13.84
C MET A 573 27.68 -30.59 13.39
N LEU A 574 26.52 -31.21 13.16
CA LEU A 574 26.40 -32.55 12.60
C LEU A 574 27.05 -32.66 11.22
N ARG A 575 26.85 -31.66 10.34
CA ARG A 575 27.51 -31.59 9.03
C ARG A 575 29.04 -31.48 9.15
N GLN A 576 29.55 -30.69 10.11
CA GLN A 576 30.99 -30.64 10.38
C GLN A 576 31.55 -31.97 10.89
N LEU A 577 30.79 -32.69 11.73
CA LEU A 577 31.16 -34.04 12.20
C LEU A 577 31.06 -35.08 11.08
N MET A 578 30.16 -34.91 10.11
CA MET A 578 30.14 -35.70 8.88
C MET A 578 31.41 -35.44 8.07
N ALA A 579 31.89 -34.20 7.92
CA ALA A 579 33.16 -33.93 7.24
C ALA A 579 34.36 -34.58 7.94
N ASN A 580 34.35 -34.66 9.28
CA ASN A 580 35.41 -35.31 10.06
C ASN A 580 34.88 -36.04 11.31
N GLU A 581 34.67 -37.36 11.19
CA GLU A 581 34.11 -38.22 12.25
C GLU A 581 35.00 -38.24 13.52
N ASN A 582 36.29 -37.95 13.40
CA ASN A 582 37.20 -37.95 14.54
C ASN A 582 36.90 -36.81 15.54
N LYS A 583 36.21 -35.74 15.10
CA LYS A 583 35.79 -34.64 15.96
C LYS A 583 34.72 -35.04 17.00
N ILE A 584 34.04 -36.18 16.82
CA ILE A 584 33.07 -36.71 17.81
C ILE A 584 33.75 -36.96 19.17
N ASN A 585 35.02 -37.37 19.14
CA ASN A 585 35.79 -37.66 20.36
C ASN A 585 36.15 -36.39 21.14
N SER A 586 36.20 -35.23 20.47
CA SER A 586 36.52 -33.94 21.08
C SER A 586 35.31 -33.16 21.58
N LEU A 587 34.09 -33.69 21.41
CA LEU A 587 32.87 -33.03 21.86
C LEU A 587 32.81 -32.91 23.38
N SER A 588 32.51 -31.70 23.86
CA SER A 588 32.26 -31.43 25.28
C SER A 588 30.94 -32.05 25.74
N SER A 589 30.71 -32.11 27.05
CA SER A 589 29.43 -32.62 27.59
C SER A 589 28.26 -31.70 27.22
N ALA A 590 28.46 -30.38 27.26
CA ALA A 590 27.46 -29.41 26.84
C ALA A 590 27.09 -29.55 25.36
N GLN A 591 28.06 -29.81 24.49
CA GLN A 591 27.81 -30.01 23.06
C GLN A 591 27.05 -31.30 22.75
N LEU A 592 27.26 -32.36 23.53
CA LEU A 592 26.49 -33.60 23.39
C LEU A 592 25.05 -33.40 23.90
N GLU A 593 24.88 -32.69 25.00
CA GLU A 593 23.56 -32.33 25.53
C GLU A 593 22.80 -31.38 24.58
N GLU A 594 23.51 -30.49 23.88
CA GLU A 594 22.94 -29.62 22.84
C GLU A 594 22.42 -30.42 21.64
N ILE A 595 23.19 -31.43 21.19
CA ILE A 595 22.85 -32.32 20.07
C ILE A 595 21.66 -33.22 20.41
N PHE A 596 21.69 -33.89 21.55
CA PHE A 596 20.68 -34.89 21.92
C PHE A 596 19.48 -34.30 22.69
N GLY A 597 19.54 -33.03 23.08
CA GLY A 597 18.56 -32.41 23.95
C GLY A 597 18.69 -32.84 25.42
N GLY A 598 18.21 -31.99 26.34
CA GLY A 598 18.32 -32.22 27.79
C GLY A 598 17.54 -33.42 28.34
N ASN A 599 16.69 -34.06 27.53
CA ASN A 599 15.81 -35.17 27.92
C ASN A 599 16.24 -36.54 27.37
N THR A 600 17.50 -36.69 26.94
CA THR A 600 17.99 -38.00 26.45
C THR A 600 18.30 -38.97 27.60
N THR A 601 17.93 -40.24 27.43
CA THR A 601 18.24 -41.33 28.37
C THR A 601 19.64 -41.92 28.17
N LEU A 602 20.37 -41.47 27.14
CA LEU A 602 21.67 -42.00 26.75
C LEU A 602 22.79 -41.45 27.66
N ASN A 603 23.76 -42.30 28.02
CA ASN A 603 24.99 -41.82 28.67
C ASN A 603 25.99 -41.24 27.64
N ARG A 604 27.01 -40.52 28.10
CA ARG A 604 27.96 -39.80 27.23
C ARG A 604 28.75 -40.68 26.26
N SER A 605 28.91 -41.97 26.54
CA SER A 605 29.54 -42.93 25.61
C SER A 605 28.52 -43.35 24.55
N GLU A 606 27.31 -43.69 24.98
CA GLU A 606 26.19 -44.07 24.13
C GLU A 606 25.76 -42.94 23.18
N MET A 607 25.77 -41.68 23.63
CA MET A 607 25.55 -40.50 22.79
C MET A 607 26.58 -40.43 21.66
N ARG A 608 27.87 -40.66 21.96
CA ARG A 608 28.93 -40.62 20.94
C ARG A 608 28.82 -41.78 19.95
N ASP A 609 28.45 -42.97 20.42
CA ASP A 609 28.27 -44.16 19.58
C ASP A 609 27.01 -44.07 18.72
N SER A 610 25.91 -43.55 19.28
CA SER A 610 24.69 -43.21 18.55
C SER A 610 24.99 -42.17 17.47
N LEU A 611 25.67 -41.08 17.83
CA LEU A 611 26.05 -40.02 16.89
C LEU A 611 26.95 -40.56 15.76
N ARG A 612 27.88 -41.47 16.07
CA ARG A 612 28.72 -42.14 15.07
C ARG A 612 27.90 -43.01 14.11
N THR A 613 26.88 -43.69 14.62
CA THR A 613 25.98 -44.52 13.82
C THR A 613 25.14 -43.66 12.88
N LEU A 614 24.50 -42.62 13.41
CA LEU A 614 23.71 -41.65 12.63
C LEU A 614 24.56 -40.94 11.57
N ILE A 615 25.78 -40.53 11.90
CA ILE A 615 26.70 -39.90 10.93
C ILE A 615 27.09 -40.88 9.80
N ARG A 616 27.29 -42.16 10.10
CA ARG A 616 27.62 -43.17 9.09
C ARG A 616 26.43 -43.48 8.19
N GLU A 617 25.23 -43.56 8.76
CA GLU A 617 23.98 -43.70 8.04
C GLU A 617 23.75 -42.50 7.10
N ALA A 618 23.84 -41.28 7.63
CA ALA A 618 23.76 -40.05 6.85
C ALA A 618 24.82 -39.98 5.73
N LYS A 619 26.05 -40.46 5.97
CA LYS A 619 27.11 -40.55 4.94
C LYS A 619 26.81 -41.60 3.88
N SER A 620 26.27 -42.74 4.27
CA SER A 620 25.87 -43.80 3.35
C SER A 620 24.76 -43.31 2.44
N LEU A 621 23.74 -42.67 3.03
CA LEU A 621 22.63 -42.04 2.31
C LEU A 621 23.14 -40.95 1.37
N LYS A 622 24.04 -40.07 1.84
CA LYS A 622 24.69 -39.07 0.97
C LYS A 622 25.33 -39.71 -0.26
N LYS A 623 26.11 -40.79 -0.06
CA LYS A 623 26.82 -41.48 -1.15
C LYS A 623 25.86 -42.16 -2.12
N GLU A 624 24.77 -42.73 -1.62
CA GLU A 624 23.70 -43.32 -2.43
C GLU A 624 23.08 -42.26 -3.34
N TYR A 625 22.66 -41.12 -2.77
CA TYR A 625 22.11 -39.98 -3.52
C TYR A 625 23.11 -39.37 -4.52
N ASP A 626 24.41 -39.33 -4.19
CA ASP A 626 25.46 -38.86 -5.10
C ASP A 626 25.68 -39.83 -6.28
N SER A 627 25.49 -41.14 -6.06
CA SER A 627 25.62 -42.18 -7.10
C SER A 627 24.35 -42.39 -7.92
N ASP A 628 23.20 -42.11 -7.33
CA ASP A 628 21.86 -42.36 -7.85
C ASP A 628 21.21 -41.03 -8.20
N ARG A 629 21.94 -40.14 -8.92
CA ARG A 629 21.33 -38.95 -9.54
C ARG A 629 20.34 -39.46 -10.59
N ASP A 630 19.12 -39.80 -10.15
CA ASP A 630 18.02 -40.19 -11.03
C ASP A 630 17.91 -39.19 -12.17
N ASP A 631 17.72 -39.69 -13.38
CA ASP A 631 17.40 -38.87 -14.55
C ASP A 631 16.15 -37.99 -14.31
N ASP A 632 15.27 -38.39 -13.38
CA ASP A 632 14.07 -37.65 -12.95
C ASP A 632 14.34 -36.39 -12.11
N ARG A 633 15.57 -36.20 -11.60
CA ARG A 633 15.99 -35.04 -10.78
C ARG A 633 16.75 -33.97 -11.56
N VAL A 634 17.05 -34.22 -12.84
CA VAL A 634 17.74 -33.30 -13.76
C VAL A 634 16.73 -32.42 -14.48
N LEU A 635 17.08 -31.16 -14.76
CA LEU A 635 16.29 -30.23 -15.57
C LEU A 635 15.85 -30.88 -16.90
N GLY A 636 14.53 -31.14 -17.06
CA GLY A 636 13.93 -31.43 -18.37
C GLY A 636 13.38 -32.83 -18.63
N LEU A 637 13.27 -33.73 -17.64
CA LEU A 637 12.60 -35.03 -17.80
C LEU A 637 11.43 -35.18 -16.79
N ASN A 638 10.29 -35.68 -17.25
CA ASN A 638 9.06 -35.97 -16.48
C ASN A 638 8.36 -34.79 -15.76
N TRP A 639 7.58 -33.97 -16.49
CA TRP A 639 6.67 -32.97 -15.91
C TRP A 639 5.33 -33.60 -15.49
N GLY A 640 4.95 -33.46 -14.22
CA GLY A 640 3.69 -33.92 -13.66
C GLY A 640 2.77 -32.76 -13.23
N SER A 641 1.59 -33.09 -12.68
CA SER A 641 0.62 -32.09 -12.19
C SER A 641 1.14 -31.25 -11.01
N GLN A 642 2.20 -31.70 -10.34
CA GLN A 642 2.83 -31.00 -9.22
C GLN A 642 3.85 -29.95 -9.64
N ASN A 643 4.25 -29.89 -10.92
CA ASN A 643 5.15 -28.85 -11.44
C ASN A 643 4.41 -27.59 -11.89
N PHE A 644 3.10 -27.47 -11.64
CA PHE A 644 2.27 -26.35 -12.08
C PHE A 644 1.94 -25.41 -10.92
N ALA A 645 1.94 -24.12 -11.22
CA ALA A 645 1.29 -23.09 -10.42
C ALA A 645 0.19 -22.40 -11.24
N ILE A 646 -0.95 -22.14 -10.62
CA ILE A 646 -2.11 -21.49 -11.24
C ILE A 646 -2.58 -20.38 -10.31
N GLY A 647 -2.82 -19.20 -10.88
CA GLY A 647 -3.40 -18.06 -10.18
C GLY A 647 -4.62 -17.55 -10.94
N ALA A 648 -5.65 -17.13 -10.22
CA ALA A 648 -6.76 -16.41 -10.80
C ALA A 648 -7.26 -15.37 -9.81
N SER A 649 -7.61 -14.19 -10.29
CA SER A 649 -8.28 -13.17 -9.48
C SER A 649 -9.41 -12.50 -10.23
N LEU A 650 -10.40 -12.06 -9.47
CA LEU A 650 -11.58 -11.34 -9.90
C LEU A 650 -11.69 -10.07 -9.05
N PHE A 651 -11.93 -8.94 -9.70
CA PHE A 651 -12.37 -7.72 -9.07
C PHE A 651 -13.58 -7.19 -9.83
N TRP A 652 -14.65 -6.86 -9.11
CA TRP A 652 -15.91 -6.46 -9.72
C TRP A 652 -16.56 -5.34 -8.91
N ASN A 653 -16.70 -4.17 -9.53
CA ASN A 653 -17.40 -3.04 -8.94
C ASN A 653 -18.82 -2.90 -9.52
N ILE A 654 -19.84 -3.03 -8.66
CA ILE A 654 -21.27 -2.96 -8.99
C ILE A 654 -21.96 -1.92 -8.11
N TYR A 655 -22.12 -0.70 -8.61
CA TYR A 655 -22.79 0.43 -7.92
C TYR A 655 -22.19 0.76 -6.54
N LYS A 656 -22.62 0.05 -5.48
CA LYS A 656 -22.24 0.23 -4.07
C LYS A 656 -21.55 -1.01 -3.50
N THR A 657 -21.31 -2.02 -4.32
CA THR A 657 -20.78 -3.31 -3.93
C THR A 657 -19.49 -3.58 -4.71
N THR A 658 -18.41 -3.83 -4.00
CA THR A 658 -17.16 -4.31 -4.59
C THR A 658 -16.97 -5.76 -4.17
N ILE A 659 -16.82 -6.64 -5.14
CA ILE A 659 -16.54 -8.06 -4.92
C ILE A 659 -15.13 -8.32 -5.46
N SER A 660 -14.26 -8.86 -4.62
CA SER A 660 -12.99 -9.39 -5.06
C SER A 660 -12.85 -10.85 -4.64
N GLY A 661 -12.10 -11.62 -5.40
CA GLY A 661 -11.79 -12.99 -5.04
C GLY A 661 -10.57 -13.49 -5.79
N HIS A 662 -9.92 -14.50 -5.23
CA HIS A 662 -8.73 -15.07 -5.80
C HIS A 662 -8.59 -16.55 -5.47
N LEU A 663 -7.88 -17.23 -6.35
CA LEU A 663 -7.50 -18.62 -6.25
C LEU A 663 -6.02 -18.72 -6.60
N LYS A 664 -5.27 -19.45 -5.78
CA LYS A 664 -3.87 -19.78 -6.03
C LYS A 664 -3.67 -21.26 -5.76
N TYR A 665 -2.96 -21.90 -6.67
CA TYR A 665 -2.49 -23.26 -6.54
C TYR A 665 -1.01 -23.28 -6.87
N VAL A 666 -0.18 -23.80 -5.97
CA VAL A 666 1.24 -24.06 -6.21
C VAL A 666 1.46 -25.53 -5.89
N GLY A 667 1.86 -26.32 -6.89
CA GLY A 667 2.17 -27.74 -6.68
C GLY A 667 3.50 -27.93 -5.95
N GLU A 668 3.67 -29.11 -5.33
CA GLU A 668 4.83 -29.41 -4.48
C GLU A 668 6.18 -29.30 -5.21
N ASP A 669 6.22 -29.76 -6.46
CA ASP A 669 7.43 -29.76 -7.28
C ASP A 669 7.60 -28.47 -8.10
N TYR A 670 6.70 -27.51 -7.93
CA TYR A 670 6.81 -26.21 -8.59
C TYR A 670 7.87 -25.36 -7.89
N TYR A 671 8.78 -24.81 -8.67
CA TYR A 671 9.73 -23.83 -8.19
C TYR A 671 9.95 -22.71 -9.21
N SER A 672 10.03 -21.48 -8.71
CA SER A 672 10.52 -20.33 -9.46
C SER A 672 11.29 -19.37 -8.56
N ALA A 673 12.41 -18.86 -9.05
CA ALA A 673 13.29 -17.96 -8.28
C ALA A 673 12.61 -16.65 -7.84
N GLY A 674 11.55 -16.21 -8.53
CA GLY A 674 10.79 -15.00 -8.19
C GLY A 674 9.49 -15.27 -7.43
N SER A 675 9.15 -16.53 -7.16
CA SER A 675 7.95 -16.89 -6.40
C SER A 675 8.20 -16.73 -4.91
N PRO A 676 7.25 -16.22 -4.11
CA PRO A 676 7.40 -16.06 -2.67
C PRO A 676 7.33 -17.40 -1.93
N ASP A 677 6.71 -18.43 -2.54
CA ASP A 677 6.50 -19.76 -1.97
C ASP A 677 7.55 -20.75 -2.46
N GLN A 678 8.83 -20.40 -2.31
CA GLN A 678 9.95 -21.19 -2.85
C GLN A 678 10.02 -22.62 -2.27
N LEU A 679 9.29 -22.92 -1.19
CA LEU A 679 9.35 -24.18 -0.45
C LEU A 679 8.00 -24.67 0.10
N SER A 680 6.87 -24.09 -0.34
CA SER A 680 5.57 -24.34 0.28
C SER A 680 4.51 -24.73 -0.74
N ASP A 681 4.10 -26.00 -0.69
CA ASP A 681 2.95 -26.57 -1.40
C ASP A 681 1.64 -25.91 -0.91
N THR A 682 1.35 -24.73 -1.46
CA THR A 682 0.32 -23.80 -0.96
C THR A 682 -0.88 -23.73 -1.90
N ARG A 683 -2.08 -23.74 -1.31
CA ARG A 683 -3.32 -23.42 -2.02
C ARG A 683 -4.04 -22.33 -1.26
N GLU A 684 -4.42 -21.30 -1.98
CA GLU A 684 -5.14 -20.17 -1.42
C GLU A 684 -6.47 -20.00 -2.15
N PHE A 685 -7.54 -19.82 -1.40
CA PHE A 685 -8.84 -19.47 -1.92
C PHE A 685 -9.44 -18.38 -1.05
N GLY A 686 -9.70 -17.22 -1.63
CA GLY A 686 -10.20 -16.09 -0.87
C GLY A 686 -11.21 -15.26 -1.63
N GLY A 687 -12.01 -14.51 -0.87
CA GLY A 687 -12.99 -13.58 -1.39
C GLY A 687 -13.31 -12.50 -0.38
N ASN A 688 -13.57 -11.30 -0.86
CA ASN A 688 -13.97 -10.15 -0.08
C ASN A 688 -15.14 -9.44 -0.74
N ILE A 689 -16.11 -9.02 0.07
CA ILE A 689 -17.25 -8.23 -0.35
C ILE A 689 -17.26 -6.96 0.50
N GLU A 690 -17.12 -5.82 -0.17
CA GLU A 690 -17.36 -4.51 0.42
C GLU A 690 -18.71 -3.97 -0.07
N GLN A 691 -19.53 -3.50 0.85
CA GLN A 691 -20.87 -2.99 0.58
C GLN A 691 -21.07 -1.65 1.29
N ILE A 692 -21.27 -0.59 0.52
CA ILE A 692 -21.77 0.68 1.03
C ILE A 692 -23.27 0.50 1.30
N ILE A 693 -23.63 0.23 2.56
CA ILE A 693 -25.04 0.09 2.97
C ILE A 693 -25.72 1.46 2.95
N THR A 694 -25.05 2.47 3.50
CA THR A 694 -25.48 3.88 3.48
C THR A 694 -24.27 4.81 3.35
N LYS A 695 -24.48 6.13 3.22
CA LYS A 695 -23.37 7.11 3.22
C LYS A 695 -22.57 7.12 4.54
N PHE A 696 -23.16 6.66 5.64
CA PHE A 696 -22.50 6.64 6.95
C PHE A 696 -21.95 5.27 7.32
N TRP A 697 -22.30 4.18 6.62
CA TRP A 697 -21.93 2.81 7.01
C TRP A 697 -21.50 1.98 5.80
N THR A 698 -20.28 1.46 5.87
CA THR A 698 -19.72 0.48 4.95
C THR A 698 -19.49 -0.84 5.69
N LEU A 699 -19.92 -1.94 5.08
CA LEU A 699 -19.73 -3.30 5.56
C LEU A 699 -18.64 -3.97 4.71
N ASN A 700 -17.72 -4.67 5.35
CA ASN A 700 -16.72 -5.50 4.70
C ASN A 700 -16.82 -6.93 5.25
N PHE A 701 -16.86 -7.93 4.37
CA PHE A 701 -16.80 -9.34 4.74
C PHE A 701 -15.77 -10.05 3.89
N GLY A 702 -14.83 -10.75 4.52
CA GLY A 702 -13.79 -11.52 3.86
C GLY A 702 -13.74 -12.97 4.36
N TYR A 703 -13.35 -13.86 3.46
CA TYR A 703 -12.96 -15.23 3.76
C TYR A 703 -11.66 -15.56 3.03
N LEU A 704 -10.76 -16.26 3.70
CA LEU A 704 -9.52 -16.77 3.13
C LEU A 704 -9.23 -18.17 3.69
N LEU A 705 -9.03 -19.13 2.80
CA LEU A 705 -8.55 -20.47 3.09
C LEU A 705 -7.14 -20.60 2.53
N ASN A 706 -6.17 -20.83 3.40
CA ASN A 706 -4.82 -21.22 3.02
C ASN A 706 -4.56 -22.66 3.45
N ILE A 707 -4.01 -23.46 2.54
CA ILE A 707 -3.68 -24.87 2.74
C ILE A 707 -2.19 -25.03 2.47
N GLU A 708 -1.42 -25.39 3.49
CA GLU A 708 0.01 -25.67 3.41
C GLU A 708 0.25 -27.19 3.44
N ASN A 709 1.26 -27.70 2.73
CA ASN A 709 1.72 -29.11 2.78
C ASN A 709 0.67 -30.16 2.37
N ALA A 710 -0.10 -29.95 1.30
CA ALA A 710 -1.09 -30.96 0.84
C ALA A 710 -0.56 -32.14 0.01
N ALA A 711 0.75 -32.25 -0.22
CA ALA A 711 1.32 -33.24 -1.09
C ALA A 711 2.27 -34.21 -0.34
N ASN A 712 1.83 -35.45 -0.22
CA ASN A 712 2.66 -36.66 -0.13
C ASN A 712 1.78 -37.88 -0.49
N GLY A 713 2.30 -38.75 -1.36
CA GLY A 713 1.73 -40.03 -1.83
C GLY A 713 0.43 -40.02 -2.67
N ASP A 714 -0.13 -41.21 -2.92
CA ASP A 714 -0.97 -41.49 -4.09
C ASP A 714 -2.47 -41.10 -3.99
N LYS A 715 -2.89 -40.53 -2.86
CA LYS A 715 -4.29 -40.17 -2.63
C LYS A 715 -4.76 -39.05 -3.57
N THR A 716 -6.00 -39.16 -4.05
CA THR A 716 -6.65 -38.08 -4.79
C THR A 716 -7.03 -36.94 -3.86
N ASN A 717 -6.82 -35.70 -4.29
CA ASN A 717 -7.32 -34.52 -3.61
C ASN A 717 -8.28 -33.72 -4.48
N LEU A 718 -9.27 -33.10 -3.82
CA LEU A 718 -10.29 -32.27 -4.46
C LEU A 718 -9.66 -30.97 -4.98
N LEU A 719 -9.05 -31.02 -6.16
CA LEU A 719 -8.44 -29.87 -6.84
C LEU A 719 -7.45 -29.08 -5.96
N GLY A 720 -6.62 -29.77 -5.18
CA GLY A 720 -5.64 -29.16 -4.27
C GLY A 720 -6.14 -28.95 -2.84
N LEU A 721 -7.43 -29.15 -2.55
CA LEU A 721 -8.04 -28.78 -1.26
C LEU A 721 -8.01 -29.87 -0.18
N GLY A 722 -7.44 -31.04 -0.48
CA GLY A 722 -7.40 -32.21 0.41
C GLY A 722 -6.00 -32.80 0.50
N GLU A 723 -5.79 -33.73 1.43
CA GLU A 723 -4.55 -34.51 1.49
C GLU A 723 -4.39 -35.39 0.23
N GLY A 724 -3.21 -35.36 -0.38
CA GLY A 724 -2.83 -36.23 -1.50
C GLY A 724 -2.33 -35.47 -2.73
N THR A 725 -1.59 -36.16 -3.60
CA THR A 725 -0.85 -35.52 -4.72
C THR A 725 -1.57 -35.58 -6.07
N ARG A 726 -2.69 -36.31 -6.22
CA ARG A 726 -3.36 -36.47 -7.52
C ARG A 726 -4.65 -35.67 -7.60
N TRP A 727 -4.88 -34.88 -8.64
CA TRP A 727 -6.16 -34.18 -8.82
C TRP A 727 -7.32 -35.18 -9.02
N GLY A 728 -8.38 -35.08 -8.23
CA GLY A 728 -9.58 -35.93 -8.36
C GLY A 728 -10.79 -35.42 -7.56
N LEU A 729 -12.02 -35.76 -7.97
CA LEU A 729 -13.26 -35.24 -7.34
C LEU A 729 -13.80 -36.11 -6.19
N PHE A 730 -13.32 -37.34 -6.06
CA PHE A 730 -13.83 -38.31 -5.08
C PHE A 730 -12.64 -38.98 -4.37
N ASN A 731 -12.70 -39.00 -3.03
CA ASN A 731 -11.81 -39.81 -2.21
C ASN A 731 -12.37 -41.23 -2.11
N ASP A 732 -11.48 -42.23 -2.06
CA ASP A 732 -11.88 -43.58 -1.72
C ASP A 732 -12.34 -43.62 -0.25
N SER A 733 -13.62 -43.93 -0.02
CA SER A 733 -14.24 -43.87 1.32
C SER A 733 -13.66 -44.90 2.29
N ASP A 734 -12.99 -45.93 1.77
CA ASP A 734 -12.36 -47.02 2.55
C ASP A 734 -10.83 -46.89 2.65
N SER A 735 -10.24 -45.72 2.33
CA SER A 735 -8.77 -45.57 2.33
C SER A 735 -8.16 -45.72 3.74
N LYS A 736 -7.22 -46.67 3.90
CA LYS A 736 -6.34 -46.81 5.08
C LYS A 736 -5.29 -45.69 5.20
N TRP A 737 -5.32 -44.73 4.29
CA TRP A 737 -4.37 -43.63 4.17
C TRP A 737 -4.02 -42.96 5.50
N PHE A 738 -5.04 -42.63 6.30
CA PHE A 738 -4.84 -41.98 7.60
C PHE A 738 -4.13 -42.86 8.63
N GLU A 739 -4.31 -44.17 8.56
CA GLU A 739 -3.65 -45.13 9.46
C GLU A 739 -2.20 -45.36 9.04
N GLU A 740 -1.93 -45.38 7.73
CA GLU A 740 -0.59 -45.54 7.16
C GLU A 740 0.30 -44.29 7.35
N HIS A 741 -0.30 -43.09 7.36
CA HIS A 741 0.40 -41.80 7.42
C HIS A 741 0.13 -41.06 8.74
N GLU A 742 -0.20 -41.80 9.80
CA GLU A 742 -0.53 -41.24 11.12
C GLU A 742 0.66 -40.50 11.73
N LEU A 743 1.88 -41.01 11.51
CA LEU A 743 3.14 -40.54 12.09
C LEU A 743 3.94 -39.62 11.14
N ASP A 744 3.31 -39.17 10.06
CA ASP A 744 3.95 -38.23 9.14
C ASP A 744 4.05 -36.83 9.74
N TYR A 745 5.24 -36.24 9.68
CA TYR A 745 5.49 -34.87 10.14
C TYR A 745 4.98 -33.81 9.16
N GLY A 746 4.91 -34.13 7.86
CA GLY A 746 4.62 -33.20 6.75
C GLY A 746 3.16 -33.18 6.31
N ARG A 747 2.20 -33.23 7.24
CA ARG A 747 0.77 -33.29 6.92
C ARG A 747 0.17 -31.94 6.58
N THR A 748 -0.96 -31.98 5.88
CA THR A 748 -1.69 -30.80 5.41
C THR A 748 -2.21 -29.94 6.56
N LYS A 749 -1.88 -28.66 6.51
CA LYS A 749 -2.32 -27.64 7.46
C LYS A 749 -3.33 -26.72 6.80
N TYR A 750 -4.50 -26.59 7.40
CA TYR A 750 -5.58 -25.73 6.95
C TYR A 750 -5.63 -24.48 7.84
N ILE A 751 -5.64 -23.30 7.24
CA ILE A 751 -5.79 -22.02 7.92
C ILE A 751 -6.97 -21.30 7.27
N GLN A 752 -8.03 -21.10 8.06
CA GLN A 752 -9.23 -20.39 7.63
C GLN A 752 -9.32 -19.06 8.36
N ASN A 753 -9.52 -17.99 7.62
CA ASN A 753 -9.66 -16.64 8.12
C ASN A 753 -11.01 -16.08 7.68
N TRP A 754 -11.85 -15.71 8.65
CA TRP A 754 -13.07 -14.93 8.40
C TRP A 754 -12.86 -13.52 8.94
N SER A 755 -13.21 -12.50 8.17
CA SER A 755 -13.14 -11.10 8.57
C SER A 755 -14.48 -10.41 8.39
N LEU A 756 -14.87 -9.61 9.37
CA LEU A 756 -16.05 -8.76 9.34
C LEU A 756 -15.67 -7.36 9.82
N GLY A 757 -15.75 -6.38 8.94
CA GLY A 757 -15.49 -4.98 9.21
C GLY A 757 -16.74 -4.13 9.06
N ASN A 758 -16.93 -3.17 9.96
CA ASN A 758 -17.97 -2.15 9.87
C ASN A 758 -17.34 -0.78 10.08
N ASP A 759 -17.36 0.05 9.05
CA ASP A 759 -16.86 1.42 9.09
C ASP A 759 -18.02 2.41 9.13
N PHE A 760 -18.02 3.28 10.13
CA PHE A 760 -19.04 4.29 10.37
C PHE A 760 -18.46 5.70 10.29
N LYS A 761 -18.99 6.52 9.38
CA LYS A 761 -18.69 7.96 9.25
C LYS A 761 -19.79 8.78 9.94
N ILE A 762 -19.56 9.17 11.19
CA ILE A 762 -20.53 9.90 12.04
C ILE A 762 -20.27 11.41 11.89
N GLY A 763 -20.91 12.03 10.90
CA GLY A 763 -20.67 13.43 10.55
C GLY A 763 -19.28 13.63 9.92
N LYS A 764 -18.75 14.86 9.97
CA LYS A 764 -17.46 15.22 9.33
C LYS A 764 -16.22 15.00 10.19
N ASN A 765 -16.41 14.71 11.48
CA ASN A 765 -15.36 14.77 12.49
C ASN A 765 -15.17 13.46 13.24
N VAL A 766 -16.02 12.45 13.08
CA VAL A 766 -15.96 11.21 13.85
C VAL A 766 -16.03 10.02 12.92
N ASP A 767 -14.99 9.20 12.95
CA ASP A 767 -14.91 7.91 12.25
C ASP A 767 -14.87 6.80 13.32
N VAL A 768 -15.66 5.75 13.16
CA VAL A 768 -15.67 4.55 14.04
C VAL A 768 -15.54 3.30 13.19
N SER A 769 -14.60 2.42 13.50
CA SER A 769 -14.44 1.14 12.84
C SER A 769 -14.58 0.00 13.85
N VAL A 770 -15.38 -1.01 13.52
CA VAL A 770 -15.59 -2.21 14.33
C VAL A 770 -15.21 -3.43 13.51
N GLY A 771 -14.22 -4.18 13.98
CA GLY A 771 -13.69 -5.36 13.31
C GLY A 771 -13.83 -6.62 14.14
N TYR A 772 -14.11 -7.74 13.48
CA TYR A 772 -13.95 -9.08 14.03
C TYR A 772 -13.21 -9.96 13.01
N ASN A 773 -12.24 -10.74 13.49
CA ASN A 773 -11.54 -11.73 12.71
C ASN A 773 -11.44 -13.05 13.49
N LEU A 774 -11.74 -14.15 12.80
CA LEU A 774 -11.56 -15.51 13.31
C LEU A 774 -10.53 -16.20 12.43
N GLU A 775 -9.41 -16.61 13.01
CA GLU A 775 -8.48 -17.57 12.40
C GLU A 775 -8.75 -18.95 13.02
N TYR A 776 -9.04 -19.95 12.19
CA TYR A 776 -9.09 -21.35 12.59
C TYR A 776 -8.01 -22.12 11.85
N ARG A 777 -7.10 -22.72 12.62
CA ARG A 777 -6.01 -23.53 12.13
C ARG A 777 -6.22 -24.99 12.52
N THR A 778 -6.03 -25.91 11.59
CA THR A 778 -6.02 -27.33 11.91
C THR A 778 -5.00 -28.13 11.11
N GLN A 779 -4.37 -29.11 11.75
CA GLN A 779 -3.38 -30.00 11.15
C GLN A 779 -3.30 -31.30 11.96
N TYR A 780 -3.07 -32.44 11.31
CA TYR A 780 -2.69 -33.66 12.02
C TYR A 780 -1.20 -33.67 12.30
N ARG A 781 -0.78 -34.00 13.52
CA ARG A 781 0.65 -34.08 13.91
C ARG A 781 0.99 -35.49 14.36
N PRO A 782 2.25 -35.93 14.23
CA PRO A 782 2.71 -37.25 14.65
C PRO A 782 2.93 -37.32 16.17
N ASN A 783 2.05 -36.70 16.95
CA ASN A 783 2.12 -36.74 18.40
C ASN A 783 1.47 -38.05 18.88
N GLN A 784 2.21 -38.80 19.68
CA GLN A 784 1.73 -39.96 20.41
C GLN A 784 2.00 -39.76 21.89
N ILE A 785 1.09 -40.27 22.71
CA ILE A 785 1.27 -40.32 24.15
C ILE A 785 1.67 -41.73 24.51
N HIS A 786 2.81 -41.89 25.17
CA HIS A 786 3.28 -43.18 25.67
C HIS A 786 3.00 -43.30 27.16
N VAL A 787 2.90 -44.53 27.66
CA VAL A 787 2.92 -44.75 29.11
C VAL A 787 4.32 -44.44 29.61
N ASP A 788 4.41 -43.62 30.65
CA ASP A 788 5.65 -43.42 31.38
C ASP A 788 5.53 -44.03 32.79
N PRO A 789 6.08 -45.24 33.00
CA PRO A 789 6.03 -45.91 34.29
C PRO A 789 7.10 -45.40 35.28
N ILE A 790 8.04 -44.54 34.86
CA ILE A 790 9.25 -44.16 35.63
C ILE A 790 9.44 -42.63 35.68
N LEU A 791 8.37 -41.83 35.67
CA LEU A 791 8.54 -40.39 35.90
C LEU A 791 8.90 -40.11 37.36
N LYS A 792 10.14 -39.62 37.54
CA LYS A 792 10.62 -38.89 38.72
C LYS A 792 9.77 -37.66 39.09
N ASP A 793 8.74 -37.32 38.28
CA ASP A 793 7.97 -36.07 38.37
C ASP A 793 6.51 -36.24 38.86
N GLY A 794 6.14 -37.41 39.39
CA GLY A 794 4.94 -37.56 40.21
C GLY A 794 3.59 -37.45 39.49
N ILE A 795 3.38 -38.18 38.38
CA ILE A 795 2.04 -38.37 37.76
C ILE A 795 1.02 -38.89 38.79
N TYR A 796 1.47 -39.73 39.72
CA TYR A 796 0.65 -40.23 40.83
C TYR A 796 0.07 -39.13 41.72
N LYS A 797 0.58 -37.89 41.67
CA LYS A 797 0.06 -36.75 42.43
C LYS A 797 -1.20 -36.14 41.83
N ASP A 798 -1.61 -36.57 40.63
CA ASP A 798 -2.82 -36.09 39.97
C ASP A 798 -4.09 -36.42 40.78
N GLY A 799 -5.06 -35.51 40.77
CA GLY A 799 -6.32 -35.65 41.50
C GLY A 799 -7.13 -36.89 41.11
N TRP A 800 -6.95 -37.43 39.91
CA TRP A 800 -7.57 -38.69 39.51
C TRP A 800 -7.15 -39.86 40.39
N PHE A 801 -5.88 -39.90 40.83
CA PHE A 801 -5.34 -40.98 41.66
C PHE A 801 -5.63 -40.79 43.15
N ALA A 802 -6.25 -39.68 43.56
CA ALA A 802 -6.55 -39.40 44.96
C ALA A 802 -7.48 -40.46 45.60
N PRO A 803 -7.30 -40.76 46.91
CA PRO A 803 -8.13 -41.74 47.62
C PRO A 803 -9.64 -41.43 47.55
N ARG A 804 -10.45 -42.42 47.16
CA ARG A 804 -11.91 -42.32 47.20
C ARG A 804 -12.48 -42.92 48.50
N GLN A 805 -13.49 -42.28 49.07
CA GLN A 805 -14.14 -42.78 50.29
C GLN A 805 -14.65 -44.23 50.10
N GLY A 806 -14.27 -45.11 51.03
CA GLY A 806 -14.68 -46.53 51.02
C GLY A 806 -13.93 -47.42 50.03
N ARG A 807 -12.85 -46.96 49.39
CA ARG A 807 -11.99 -47.75 48.48
C ARG A 807 -10.62 -48.05 49.12
N THR A 808 -9.97 -49.10 48.64
CA THR A 808 -8.62 -49.50 49.06
C THR A 808 -7.59 -48.53 48.53
N THR A 809 -6.58 -48.22 49.35
CA THR A 809 -5.49 -47.30 49.01
C THR A 809 -4.15 -48.02 48.95
N THR A 810 -3.24 -47.52 48.12
CA THR A 810 -1.84 -47.96 48.02
C THR A 810 -0.90 -46.80 48.31
N GLU A 811 0.30 -47.08 48.79
CA GLU A 811 1.32 -46.07 49.07
C GLU A 811 2.45 -46.16 48.04
N ILE A 812 2.86 -45.02 47.49
CA ILE A 812 4.05 -44.87 46.65
C ILE A 812 5.07 -44.04 47.42
N VAL A 813 6.29 -44.54 47.51
CA VAL A 813 7.43 -43.86 48.14
C VAL A 813 8.38 -43.42 47.05
N ASP A 814 8.57 -42.11 46.91
CA ASP A 814 9.46 -41.48 45.93
C ASP A 814 10.33 -40.45 46.65
N GLY A 815 11.59 -40.83 46.92
CA GLY A 815 12.49 -40.05 47.78
C GLY A 815 11.94 -39.91 49.21
N GLU A 816 11.81 -38.67 49.70
CA GLU A 816 11.22 -38.36 51.02
C GLU A 816 9.69 -38.20 51.00
N ILE A 817 9.06 -38.30 49.82
CA ILE A 817 7.63 -38.06 49.64
C ILE A 817 6.89 -39.40 49.61
N THR A 818 5.89 -39.57 50.49
CA THR A 818 4.96 -40.71 50.46
C THR A 818 3.59 -40.23 49.99
N ALA A 819 3.11 -40.76 48.86
CA ALA A 819 1.79 -40.45 48.32
C ALA A 819 0.82 -41.63 48.52
N VAL A 820 -0.37 -41.35 49.08
CA VAL A 820 -1.44 -42.34 49.28
C VAL A 820 -2.46 -42.20 48.15
N LEU A 821 -2.76 -43.29 47.44
CA LEU A 821 -3.53 -43.27 46.19
C LEU A 821 -4.64 -44.32 46.22
N ASP A 822 -5.66 -44.18 45.37
CA ASP A 822 -6.66 -45.23 45.12
C ASP A 822 -6.00 -46.43 44.39
N SER A 823 -5.95 -47.60 45.04
CA SER A 823 -5.26 -48.77 44.50
C SER A 823 -5.84 -49.25 43.16
N ALA A 824 -7.15 -49.10 42.96
CA ALA A 824 -7.82 -49.62 41.77
C ALA A 824 -7.50 -48.75 40.55
N ARG A 825 -7.56 -47.42 40.69
CA ARG A 825 -7.18 -46.49 39.62
C ARG A 825 -5.69 -46.53 39.28
N TRP A 826 -4.84 -46.72 40.30
CA TRP A 826 -3.41 -46.88 40.08
C TRP A 826 -3.07 -48.18 39.32
N ALA A 827 -3.71 -49.30 39.70
CA ALA A 827 -3.56 -50.56 38.98
C ALA A 827 -4.12 -50.48 37.56
N GLU A 828 -5.23 -49.78 37.36
CA GLU A 828 -5.83 -49.52 36.04
C GLU A 828 -4.84 -48.80 35.12
N TYR A 829 -4.18 -47.74 35.60
CA TYR A 829 -3.16 -47.03 34.83
C TYR A 829 -1.90 -47.88 34.59
N MET A 830 -1.40 -48.58 35.61
CA MET A 830 -0.20 -49.41 35.50
C MET A 830 -0.38 -50.61 34.56
N ASN A 831 -1.58 -51.16 34.43
CA ASN A 831 -1.86 -52.23 33.47
C ASN A 831 -1.72 -51.78 32.00
N LEU A 832 -1.72 -50.46 31.74
CA LEU A 832 -1.52 -49.93 30.39
C LEU A 832 -0.04 -49.91 29.99
N SER A 833 0.91 -50.19 30.89
CA SER A 833 2.36 -50.12 30.60
C SER A 833 2.85 -51.04 29.48
N ASP A 834 2.06 -52.06 29.14
CA ASP A 834 2.36 -53.00 28.06
C ASP A 834 1.83 -52.53 26.68
N GLU A 835 1.10 -51.42 26.63
CA GLU A 835 0.57 -50.83 25.40
C GLU A 835 1.60 -49.92 24.72
N ASP A 836 1.67 -49.95 23.38
CA ASP A 836 2.65 -49.16 22.61
C ASP A 836 2.43 -47.65 22.76
N TYR A 837 1.17 -47.21 22.86
CA TYR A 837 0.76 -45.82 23.08
C TYR A 837 -0.62 -45.74 23.77
N LEU A 838 -0.80 -44.78 24.65
CA LEU A 838 -2.08 -44.48 25.33
C LEU A 838 -3.04 -43.71 24.43
N ALA A 839 -2.50 -42.78 23.65
CA ALA A 839 -3.27 -42.00 22.70
C ALA A 839 -2.47 -41.69 21.44
N SER A 840 -3.15 -41.69 20.30
CA SER A 840 -2.57 -41.38 19.00
C SER A 840 -3.60 -40.71 18.07
N LYS A 841 -3.21 -40.45 16.81
CA LYS A 841 -4.00 -39.70 15.83
C LYS A 841 -4.38 -38.31 16.35
N PHE A 842 -3.35 -37.53 16.68
CA PHE A 842 -3.49 -36.18 17.20
C PHE A 842 -3.86 -35.17 16.12
N GLN A 843 -4.90 -34.38 16.38
CA GLN A 843 -5.29 -33.26 15.54
C GLN A 843 -5.11 -31.95 16.30
N GLU A 844 -4.19 -31.12 15.82
CA GLU A 844 -4.02 -29.74 16.25
C GLU A 844 -5.20 -28.89 15.77
N ARG A 845 -5.83 -28.13 16.67
CA ARG A 845 -6.97 -27.25 16.37
C ARG A 845 -6.86 -25.96 17.18
N ILE A 846 -6.47 -24.88 16.52
CA ILE A 846 -6.22 -23.59 17.17
C ILE A 846 -7.23 -22.57 16.64
N TYR A 847 -7.87 -21.85 17.55
CA TYR A 847 -8.74 -20.72 17.26
C TYR A 847 -8.09 -19.43 17.73
N LYS A 848 -8.13 -18.38 16.91
CA LYS A 848 -7.70 -17.04 17.30
C LYS A 848 -8.80 -16.05 16.92
N ASN A 849 -9.46 -15.52 17.93
CA ASN A 849 -10.50 -14.50 17.78
C ASN A 849 -9.86 -13.13 18.02
N THR A 850 -10.02 -12.21 17.08
CA THR A 850 -9.56 -10.82 17.21
C THR A 850 -10.74 -9.88 17.07
N TRP A 851 -11.01 -9.07 18.10
CA TRP A 851 -11.96 -7.96 18.04
C TRP A 851 -11.19 -6.65 18.01
N ALA A 852 -11.65 -5.70 17.20
CA ALA A 852 -11.07 -4.36 17.07
C ALA A 852 -12.16 -3.29 17.13
N LEU A 853 -11.89 -2.21 17.84
CA LEU A 853 -12.72 -1.01 17.90
C LEU A 853 -11.82 0.21 17.78
N ASP A 854 -11.93 0.96 16.69
CA ASP A 854 -11.14 2.16 16.44
C ASP A 854 -12.06 3.38 16.37
N LEU A 855 -11.68 4.45 17.06
CA LEU A 855 -12.37 5.73 17.08
C LEU A 855 -11.39 6.82 16.65
N THR A 856 -11.75 7.61 15.64
CA THR A 856 -11.04 8.83 15.27
C THR A 856 -11.95 10.04 15.47
N VAL A 857 -11.51 11.02 16.26
CA VAL A 857 -12.21 12.29 16.50
C VAL A 857 -11.35 13.46 16.07
N ARG A 858 -11.89 14.32 15.21
CA ARG A 858 -11.24 15.52 14.67
C ARG A 858 -11.87 16.76 15.31
N GLY A 859 -11.08 17.50 16.09
CA GLY A 859 -11.56 18.70 16.78
C GLY A 859 -10.43 19.48 17.44
N PHE A 860 -10.62 20.79 17.64
CA PHE A 860 -9.64 21.66 18.31
C PHE A 860 -8.25 21.69 17.65
N SER A 861 -8.17 21.57 16.31
CA SER A 861 -6.91 21.41 15.57
C SER A 861 -6.12 20.15 15.96
N THR A 862 -6.79 19.17 16.57
CA THR A 862 -6.24 17.89 16.99
C THR A 862 -7.02 16.74 16.38
N ILE A 863 -6.30 15.68 15.99
CA ILE A 863 -6.88 14.39 15.62
C ILE A 863 -6.58 13.44 16.78
N PHE A 864 -7.63 13.06 17.52
CA PHE A 864 -7.57 12.04 18.55
C PHE A 864 -7.90 10.69 17.92
N LYS A 865 -7.09 9.68 18.20
CA LYS A 865 -7.42 8.29 17.89
C LYS A 865 -7.38 7.47 19.16
N ALA A 866 -8.38 6.62 19.34
CA ALA A 866 -8.42 5.64 20.42
C ALA A 866 -8.84 4.30 19.82
N GLY A 867 -8.02 3.28 20.02
CA GLY A 867 -8.28 1.91 19.59
C GLY A 867 -8.37 0.97 20.78
N GLY A 868 -9.09 -0.13 20.59
CA GLY A 868 -9.07 -1.30 21.45
C GLY A 868 -8.96 -2.55 20.60
N ARG A 869 -8.00 -3.41 20.93
CA ARG A 869 -7.80 -4.71 20.28
C ARG A 869 -7.82 -5.79 21.35
N TRP A 870 -8.60 -6.84 21.14
CA TRP A 870 -8.71 -7.99 22.02
C TRP A 870 -8.48 -9.26 21.21
N ILE A 871 -7.57 -10.12 21.67
CA ILE A 871 -7.20 -11.36 21.01
C ILE A 871 -7.38 -12.49 22.02
N LEU A 872 -8.23 -13.46 21.69
CA LEU A 872 -8.34 -14.71 22.43
C LEU A 872 -7.81 -15.84 21.54
N ARG A 873 -6.72 -16.47 21.97
CA ARG A 873 -6.20 -17.69 21.36
C ARG A 873 -6.57 -18.87 22.25
N SER A 874 -7.18 -19.89 21.66
CA SER A 874 -7.55 -21.13 22.34
C SER A 874 -7.15 -22.37 21.55
N ASP A 875 -6.78 -23.42 22.25
CA ASP A 875 -6.36 -24.72 21.74
C ASP A 875 -7.41 -25.79 22.08
N ASP A 876 -8.06 -26.32 21.04
CA ASP A 876 -9.07 -27.39 21.11
C ASP A 876 -8.56 -28.66 20.38
N SER A 877 -7.25 -28.87 20.47
CA SER A 877 -6.57 -30.04 19.94
C SER A 877 -7.02 -31.31 20.67
N LYS A 878 -6.97 -32.45 19.98
CA LYS A 878 -7.43 -33.74 20.55
C LYS A 878 -6.81 -34.96 19.89
N PHE A 879 -6.80 -36.07 20.61
CA PHE A 879 -6.50 -37.40 20.07
C PHE A 879 -7.80 -38.09 19.64
N TYR A 880 -7.78 -38.78 18.49
CA TYR A 880 -8.93 -39.57 18.03
C TYR A 880 -8.83 -41.06 18.39
N LYS A 881 -7.65 -41.52 18.77
CA LYS A 881 -7.41 -42.87 19.29
C LYS A 881 -6.94 -42.75 20.73
N ASP A 882 -7.86 -42.59 21.68
CA ASP A 882 -7.60 -42.35 23.11
C ASP A 882 -8.44 -43.24 24.04
N ALA A 883 -9.04 -44.31 23.48
CA ALA A 883 -9.99 -45.16 24.20
C ALA A 883 -9.43 -45.75 25.50
N LEU A 884 -8.13 -46.03 25.56
CA LEU A 884 -7.42 -46.58 26.73
C LEU A 884 -7.43 -45.64 27.94
N ILE A 885 -7.54 -44.33 27.70
CA ILE A 885 -7.48 -43.29 28.73
C ILE A 885 -8.76 -42.43 28.81
N SER A 886 -9.73 -42.68 27.92
CA SER A 886 -11.02 -41.97 27.88
C SER A 886 -11.84 -42.00 29.19
N GLY A 887 -11.56 -42.97 30.07
CA GLY A 887 -12.16 -43.08 31.41
C GLY A 887 -11.43 -42.33 32.51
N MET A 888 -10.28 -41.71 32.22
CA MET A 888 -9.42 -41.02 33.18
C MET A 888 -9.58 -39.50 33.08
N ASP A 889 -9.82 -38.84 34.19
CA ASP A 889 -9.97 -37.38 34.28
C ASP A 889 -8.65 -36.75 34.75
N LEU A 890 -7.63 -36.79 33.89
CA LEU A 890 -6.27 -36.30 34.17
C LEU A 890 -6.16 -34.79 33.95
N SER A 891 -5.38 -34.09 34.79
CA SER A 891 -5.14 -32.65 34.62
C SER A 891 -4.21 -32.32 33.44
N ASN A 892 -4.28 -31.08 32.91
CA ASN A 892 -3.41 -30.61 31.82
C ASN A 892 -1.91 -30.76 32.14
N THR A 893 -1.52 -30.59 33.41
CA THR A 893 -0.12 -30.80 33.84
C THR A 893 0.31 -32.26 33.73
N THR A 894 -0.60 -33.21 33.95
CA THR A 894 -0.35 -34.64 33.75
C THR A 894 -0.31 -34.99 32.26
N TRP A 895 -1.19 -34.42 31.44
CA TRP A 895 -1.11 -34.54 29.98
C TRP A 895 0.22 -34.01 29.43
N ALA A 896 0.71 -32.90 29.97
CA ALA A 896 2.00 -32.32 29.59
C ALA A 896 3.17 -33.26 29.89
N LYS A 897 3.17 -33.90 31.08
CA LYS A 897 4.16 -34.93 31.45
C LYS A 897 4.09 -36.16 30.54
N LEU A 898 2.90 -36.50 30.06
CA LEU A 898 2.66 -37.60 29.13
C LEU A 898 3.02 -37.26 27.67
N GLY A 899 3.26 -35.99 27.35
CA GLY A 899 3.79 -35.56 26.05
C GLY A 899 3.03 -34.43 25.35
N TYR A 900 1.89 -33.94 25.88
CA TYR A 900 1.20 -32.78 25.29
C TYR A 900 0.43 -31.93 26.31
N TYR A 901 0.72 -30.63 26.35
CA TYR A 901 0.00 -29.68 27.20
C TYR A 901 -1.17 -29.06 26.41
N PHE A 902 -2.39 -29.57 26.63
CA PHE A 902 -3.61 -28.96 26.08
C PHE A 902 -3.81 -27.55 26.64
N GLY A 903 -4.03 -26.56 25.77
CA GLY A 903 -4.19 -25.16 26.20
C GLY A 903 -2.89 -24.45 26.55
N GLY A 904 -1.73 -25.08 26.35
CA GLY A 904 -0.44 -24.57 26.84
C GLY A 904 0.04 -23.29 26.15
N ALA A 905 -0.60 -22.91 25.05
CA ALA A 905 -0.35 -21.67 24.32
C ALA A 905 -1.58 -20.75 24.29
N ASP A 906 -2.59 -21.03 25.11
CA ASP A 906 -3.79 -20.23 25.21
C ASP A 906 -3.45 -18.91 25.89
N TYR A 907 -3.98 -17.83 25.31
CA TYR A 907 -3.77 -16.51 25.86
C TYR A 907 -4.91 -15.57 25.55
N PHE A 908 -5.06 -14.58 26.43
CA PHE A 908 -5.86 -13.40 26.17
C PHE A 908 -4.94 -12.18 26.14
N GLU A 909 -4.91 -11.50 24.99
CA GLU A 909 -4.15 -10.27 24.78
C GLU A 909 -5.11 -9.10 24.55
N HIS A 910 -4.82 -7.96 25.16
CA HIS A 910 -5.54 -6.73 24.87
C HIS A 910 -4.63 -5.50 24.86
N ALA A 911 -4.86 -4.62 23.87
CA ALA A 911 -4.09 -3.41 23.67
C ALA A 911 -5.00 -2.20 23.41
N TYR A 912 -4.60 -1.04 23.94
CA TYR A 912 -5.41 0.20 23.86
C TYR A 912 -4.63 1.37 23.26
N PRO A 913 -4.31 1.37 21.96
CA PRO A 913 -3.55 2.45 21.35
C PRO A 913 -4.32 3.77 21.38
N LEU A 914 -3.74 4.78 22.02
CA LEU A 914 -4.24 6.15 22.08
C LEU A 914 -3.24 7.07 21.39
N SER A 915 -3.72 8.01 20.58
CA SER A 915 -2.87 9.07 20.02
C SER A 915 -3.59 10.40 19.86
N ALA A 916 -2.82 11.48 19.91
CA ALA A 916 -3.28 12.83 19.69
C ALA A 916 -2.28 13.57 18.80
N THR A 917 -2.72 13.90 17.58
CA THR A 917 -1.93 14.71 16.64
C THR A 917 -2.49 16.13 16.63
N THR A 918 -1.80 17.07 17.26
CA THR A 918 -2.19 18.48 17.35
C THR A 918 -1.40 19.31 16.34
N THR A 919 -2.09 20.03 15.46
CA THR A 919 -1.46 20.86 14.41
C THR A 919 -1.88 22.32 14.56
N LEU A 920 -0.99 23.13 15.13
CA LEU A 920 -1.12 24.58 15.27
C LEU A 920 -0.23 25.30 14.24
N LYS A 921 -0.41 26.62 14.08
CA LYS A 921 0.30 27.43 13.07
C LYS A 921 1.84 27.30 13.09
N ARG A 922 2.44 27.02 14.24
CA ARG A 922 3.89 26.91 14.44
C ARG A 922 4.31 25.65 15.17
N VAL A 923 3.37 24.85 15.65
CA VAL A 923 3.64 23.71 16.53
C VAL A 923 2.87 22.53 15.99
N GLN A 924 3.55 21.41 15.77
CA GLN A 924 2.92 20.14 15.53
C GLN A 924 3.36 19.19 16.63
N ASN A 925 2.43 18.58 17.36
CA ASN A 925 2.74 17.54 18.33
C ASN A 925 2.04 16.24 17.94
N ARG A 926 2.75 15.12 18.02
CA ARG A 926 2.20 13.77 17.85
C ARG A 926 2.51 12.97 19.10
N PHE A 927 1.52 12.83 19.96
CA PHE A 927 1.62 12.00 21.15
C PHE A 927 0.94 10.66 20.91
N GLY A 928 1.54 9.58 21.39
CA GLY A 928 0.97 8.25 21.41
C GLY A 928 1.26 7.54 22.73
N PHE A 929 0.31 6.72 23.15
CA PHE A 929 0.41 5.87 24.32
C PHE A 929 -0.31 4.56 24.05
N THR A 930 0.36 3.43 24.24
CA THR A 930 -0.20 2.10 24.01
C THR A 930 0.15 1.18 25.19
N PRO A 931 -0.80 0.92 26.10
CA PRO A 931 -0.69 -0.19 27.03
C PRO A 931 -1.15 -1.49 26.34
N ARG A 932 -0.38 -2.57 26.53
CA ARG A 932 -0.64 -3.93 26.05
C ARG A 932 -0.49 -4.89 27.22
N PHE A 933 -1.41 -5.83 27.32
CA PHE A 933 -1.42 -6.87 28.35
C PHE A 933 -1.67 -8.20 27.68
N LYS A 934 -0.96 -9.24 28.09
CA LYS A 934 -1.12 -10.59 27.56
C LYS A 934 -0.98 -11.59 28.69
N ASN A 935 -2.02 -12.39 28.91
CA ASN A 935 -2.03 -13.42 29.95
C ASN A 935 -2.12 -14.78 29.28
N TYR A 936 -1.18 -15.66 29.60
CA TYR A 936 -1.14 -17.04 29.13
C TYR A 936 -1.72 -17.96 30.20
N GLU A 937 -2.33 -19.06 29.77
CA GLU A 937 -2.77 -20.11 30.70
C GLU A 937 -1.59 -20.91 31.27
N ARG A 938 -0.54 -21.11 30.45
CA ARG A 938 0.67 -21.81 30.89
C ARG A 938 1.47 -20.96 31.88
N ASN A 939 1.85 -21.59 33.00
CA ASN A 939 2.72 -21.02 34.04
C ASN A 939 2.18 -19.70 34.63
N ASP A 940 0.86 -19.44 34.49
CA ASP A 940 0.23 -18.15 34.81
C ASP A 940 1.02 -16.93 34.30
N MET A 941 1.66 -17.09 33.12
CA MET A 941 2.59 -16.08 32.61
C MET A 941 1.83 -14.83 32.17
N THR A 942 2.28 -13.65 32.61
CA THR A 942 1.69 -12.36 32.24
C THR A 942 2.74 -11.43 31.66
N GLU A 943 2.48 -10.88 30.47
CA GLU A 943 3.24 -9.80 29.88
C GLU A 943 2.46 -8.49 30.02
N ARG A 944 3.16 -7.43 30.45
CA ARG A 944 2.62 -6.06 30.47
C ARG A 944 3.60 -5.15 29.77
N GLU A 945 3.12 -4.36 28.84
CA GLU A 945 3.94 -3.45 28.05
C GLU A 945 3.28 -2.08 27.95
N PHE A 946 4.06 -1.03 28.18
CA PHE A 946 3.64 0.35 28.05
C PHE A 946 4.58 1.09 27.12
N THR A 947 4.03 1.58 26.02
CA THR A 947 4.78 2.37 25.05
C THR A 947 4.25 3.81 25.03
N VAL A 948 5.13 4.79 25.20
CA VAL A 948 4.85 6.22 25.07
C VAL A 948 5.76 6.77 23.98
N ASN A 949 5.20 7.50 23.03
CA ASN A 949 5.96 8.21 22.01
C ASN A 949 5.45 9.65 21.87
N ASP A 950 6.35 10.61 21.77
CA ASP A 950 6.01 12.02 21.54
C ASP A 950 6.96 12.61 20.49
N GLU A 951 6.41 13.32 19.53
CA GLU A 951 7.14 14.04 18.48
C GLU A 951 6.60 15.46 18.36
N LEU A 952 7.41 16.43 18.80
CA LEU A 952 7.09 17.86 18.84
C LEU A 952 7.96 18.62 17.83
N GLU A 953 7.32 19.24 16.85
CA GLU A 953 7.96 20.13 15.87
C GLU A 953 7.54 21.58 16.12
N ILE A 954 8.50 22.49 16.25
CA ILE A 954 8.29 23.92 16.45
C ILE A 954 8.98 24.72 15.33
N SER A 955 8.18 25.39 14.52
CA SER A 955 8.63 26.25 13.42
C SER A 955 8.81 27.72 13.86
N PHE A 956 10.00 28.26 13.65
CA PHE A 956 10.34 29.67 13.88
C PHE A 956 10.59 30.42 12.57
N LEU A 957 10.52 31.75 12.60
CA LEU A 957 11.00 32.63 11.52
C LEU A 957 10.49 32.23 10.11
N LYS A 958 9.17 32.03 9.94
CA LYS A 958 8.56 31.54 8.68
C LYS A 958 9.16 30.21 8.18
N ARG A 959 9.40 29.26 9.09
CA ARG A 959 10.04 27.96 8.85
C ARG A 959 11.52 28.04 8.43
N PHE A 960 12.20 29.17 8.61
CA PHE A 960 13.66 29.20 8.44
C PHE A 960 14.36 28.23 9.41
N LEU A 961 13.84 28.15 10.65
CA LEU A 961 14.36 27.27 11.69
C LEU A 961 13.22 26.38 12.20
N VAL A 962 13.46 25.07 12.31
CA VAL A 962 12.50 24.12 12.85
C VAL A 962 13.19 23.27 13.92
N LEU A 963 12.67 23.31 15.15
CA LEU A 963 13.13 22.48 16.25
C LEU A 963 12.23 21.24 16.35
N GLY A 964 12.81 20.06 16.23
CA GLY A 964 12.17 18.78 16.52
C GLY A 964 12.65 18.25 17.87
N LEU A 965 11.73 17.79 18.70
CA LEU A 965 11.99 17.04 19.92
C LEU A 965 11.23 15.73 19.79
N SER A 966 11.89 14.59 19.99
CA SER A 966 11.21 13.30 20.04
C SER A 966 11.67 12.48 21.23
N GLY A 967 10.74 11.72 21.80
CA GLY A 967 10.99 10.81 22.91
C GLY A 967 10.18 9.54 22.77
N GLU A 968 10.78 8.42 23.13
CA GLU A 968 10.13 7.11 23.17
C GLU A 968 10.49 6.41 24.48
N LEU A 969 9.49 5.83 25.14
CA LEU A 969 9.64 4.99 26.31
C LEU A 969 8.87 3.70 26.06
N ARG A 970 9.56 2.57 26.11
CA ARG A 970 8.94 1.24 26.18
C ARG A 970 9.32 0.62 27.51
N TYR A 971 8.33 0.16 28.26
CA TYR A 971 8.52 -0.58 29.51
C TYR A 971 7.77 -1.89 29.42
N MET A 972 8.46 -3.00 29.57
CA MET A 972 7.89 -4.34 29.51
C MET A 972 8.25 -5.12 30.77
N THR A 973 7.28 -5.84 31.33
CA THR A 973 7.49 -6.82 32.39
C THR A 973 6.87 -8.14 31.99
N ILE A 974 7.58 -9.23 32.23
CA ILE A 974 7.09 -10.59 32.06
C ILE A 974 7.19 -11.26 33.43
N ASP A 975 6.06 -11.72 33.98
CA ASP A 975 6.03 -12.50 35.22
C ASP A 975 5.57 -13.92 34.88
N TRP A 976 6.19 -14.96 35.44
CA TRP A 976 5.72 -16.34 35.32
C TRP A 976 6.02 -17.17 36.57
N GLU A 977 5.32 -18.30 36.72
CA GLU A 977 5.57 -19.28 37.79
C GLU A 977 6.24 -20.55 37.21
N GLU A 978 7.40 -20.91 37.76
CA GLU A 978 8.13 -22.13 37.41
C GLU A 978 8.46 -22.91 38.68
N ASP A 979 8.05 -24.18 38.76
CA ASP A 979 8.26 -25.05 39.93
C ASP A 979 7.81 -24.47 41.28
N GLY A 980 6.78 -23.61 41.28
CA GLY A 980 6.26 -22.95 42.50
C GLY A 980 7.03 -21.69 42.91
N ILE A 981 7.96 -21.22 42.07
CA ILE A 981 8.76 -20.01 42.24
C ILE A 981 8.27 -18.99 41.22
N SER A 982 7.96 -17.77 41.70
CA SER A 982 7.66 -16.65 40.81
C SER A 982 8.96 -16.07 40.30
N GLU A 983 9.10 -15.98 38.98
CA GLU A 983 10.19 -15.34 38.27
C GLU A 983 9.65 -14.10 37.53
N ASP A 984 10.49 -13.08 37.38
CA ASP A 984 10.15 -11.87 36.64
C ASP A 984 11.31 -11.40 35.76
N GLU A 985 10.99 -10.86 34.59
CA GLU A 985 11.93 -10.21 33.68
C GLU A 985 11.43 -8.81 33.31
N THR A 986 12.34 -7.83 33.34
CA THR A 986 12.04 -6.45 32.99
C THR A 986 12.87 -5.94 31.83
N GLU A 987 12.22 -5.29 30.86
CA GLU A 987 12.87 -4.52 29.81
C GLU A 987 12.46 -3.05 29.85
N THR A 988 13.41 -2.13 29.68
CA THR A 988 13.10 -0.71 29.50
C THR A 988 13.93 -0.10 28.39
N ASP A 989 13.27 0.52 27.43
CA ASP A 989 13.90 1.27 26.34
C ASP A 989 13.52 2.74 26.47
N VAL A 990 14.52 3.62 26.52
CA VAL A 990 14.34 5.07 26.59
C VAL A 990 15.14 5.72 25.48
N LEU A 991 14.44 6.32 24.51
CA LEU A 991 15.05 7.04 23.41
C LEU A 991 14.67 8.51 23.48
N GLY A 992 15.62 9.39 23.21
CA GLY A 992 15.39 10.83 23.14
C GLY A 992 16.26 11.48 22.07
N ASN A 993 15.69 12.39 21.29
CA ASN A 993 16.37 13.08 20.20
C ASN A 993 15.95 14.55 20.14
N VAL A 994 16.93 15.42 19.92
CA VAL A 994 16.74 16.83 19.58
C VAL A 994 17.29 17.05 18.18
N ASN A 995 16.45 17.57 17.28
CA ASN A 995 16.81 17.93 15.92
C ASN A 995 16.59 19.43 15.66
N LEU A 996 17.53 20.08 15.00
CA LEU A 996 17.43 21.46 14.55
C LEU A 996 17.62 21.54 13.03
N ARG A 997 16.53 21.78 12.30
CA ARG A 997 16.55 22.04 10.86
C ARG A 997 16.73 23.53 10.59
N VAL A 998 17.72 23.87 9.77
CA VAL A 998 17.96 25.21 9.23
C VAL A 998 17.70 25.17 7.73
N ASN A 999 16.67 25.89 7.28
CA ASN A 999 16.33 26.04 5.86
C ASN A 999 17.06 27.26 5.28
N HIS A 1000 18.28 27.03 4.75
CA HIS A 1000 19.13 28.09 4.17
C HIS A 1000 18.49 28.72 2.94
N THR A 1001 17.84 27.91 2.10
CA THR A 1001 17.06 28.34 0.94
C THR A 1001 15.81 27.45 0.79
N LYS A 1002 14.99 27.67 -0.25
CA LYS A 1002 13.89 26.75 -0.60
C LYS A 1002 14.39 25.35 -1.00
N ARG A 1003 15.66 25.22 -1.37
CA ARG A 1003 16.28 24.01 -1.93
C ARG A 1003 17.31 23.37 -0.99
N LEU A 1004 17.98 24.16 -0.15
CA LEU A 1004 19.04 23.70 0.74
C LEU A 1004 18.62 23.80 2.20
N SER A 1005 18.72 22.68 2.93
CA SER A 1005 18.51 22.61 4.37
C SER A 1005 19.59 21.80 5.06
N THR A 1006 19.81 22.05 6.35
CA THR A 1006 20.68 21.24 7.19
C THR A 1006 19.95 20.85 8.47
N ASP A 1007 19.95 19.56 8.82
CA ASP A 1007 19.46 19.05 10.10
C ASP A 1007 20.65 18.76 11.02
N TRP A 1008 20.63 19.32 12.22
CA TRP A 1008 21.62 19.08 13.27
C TRP A 1008 20.93 18.32 14.38
N TYR A 1009 21.33 17.09 14.65
CA TYR A 1009 20.65 16.26 15.63
C TYR A 1009 21.60 15.64 16.63
N THR A 1010 21.07 15.41 17.82
CA THR A 1010 21.72 14.61 18.85
C THR A 1010 20.68 13.86 19.65
N GLY A 1011 20.99 12.64 20.03
CA GLY A 1011 20.10 11.81 20.80
C GLY A 1011 20.82 10.79 21.63
N THR A 1012 20.04 10.08 22.43
CA THR A 1012 20.50 8.96 23.23
C THR A 1012 19.45 7.86 23.23
N ALA A 1013 19.90 6.62 23.26
CA ALA A 1013 19.09 5.44 23.50
C ALA A 1013 19.67 4.69 24.70
N LEU A 1014 18.80 4.29 25.63
CA LEU A 1014 19.11 3.49 26.80
C LEU A 1014 18.29 2.21 26.71
N TYR A 1015 18.96 1.07 26.62
CA TYR A 1015 18.35 -0.25 26.69
C TYR A 1015 18.75 -0.86 28.02
N TYR A 1016 17.83 -0.89 28.98
CA TYR A 1016 18.04 -1.40 30.33
C TYR A 1016 17.46 -2.82 30.43
N ARG A 1017 18.28 -3.77 30.89
CA ARG A 1017 18.00 -5.20 30.98
C ARG A 1017 18.62 -5.74 32.28
N PRO A 1018 17.99 -5.54 33.45
CA PRO A 1018 18.53 -5.99 34.74
C PRO A 1018 18.78 -7.51 34.80
N ASP A 1019 17.97 -8.29 34.09
CA ASP A 1019 17.99 -9.76 34.14
C ASP A 1019 18.92 -10.36 33.08
N ASN A 1020 19.22 -9.61 32.01
CA ASN A 1020 20.18 -9.97 30.96
C ASN A 1020 21.21 -8.84 30.73
N LEU A 1021 22.18 -8.75 31.65
CA LEU A 1021 23.16 -7.67 31.70
C LEU A 1021 24.04 -7.55 30.44
N SER A 1022 24.20 -8.61 29.66
CA SER A 1022 24.93 -8.58 28.38
C SER A 1022 24.23 -7.75 27.30
N ASP A 1023 22.90 -7.63 27.41
CA ASP A 1023 22.06 -6.92 26.44
C ASP A 1023 21.77 -5.47 26.86
N GLU A 1024 22.26 -5.05 28.03
CA GLU A 1024 22.19 -3.66 28.49
C GLU A 1024 23.27 -2.79 27.81
N TYR A 1025 22.84 -1.79 27.05
CA TYR A 1025 23.73 -0.80 26.45
C TYR A 1025 23.12 0.59 26.35
N LYS A 1026 23.99 1.59 26.23
CA LYS A 1026 23.62 2.98 25.96
C LYS A 1026 24.25 3.41 24.65
N ASP A 1027 23.48 4.06 23.80
CA ASP A 1027 23.99 4.74 22.63
C ASP A 1027 23.78 6.25 22.77
N ILE A 1028 24.80 6.99 22.37
CA ILE A 1028 24.78 8.46 22.29
C ILE A 1028 25.22 8.80 20.89
N TYR A 1029 24.34 9.46 20.15
CA TYR A 1029 24.60 9.79 18.76
C TYR A 1029 24.41 11.28 18.49
N ALA A 1030 25.15 11.77 17.51
CA ALA A 1030 25.00 13.11 16.98
C ALA A 1030 25.39 13.12 15.51
N GLY A 1031 24.76 13.98 14.73
CA GLY A 1031 25.07 14.09 13.33
C GLY A 1031 24.58 15.37 12.70
N ILE A 1032 25.05 15.57 11.46
CA ILE A 1032 24.67 16.68 10.60
C ILE A 1032 24.26 16.09 9.27
N ARG A 1033 23.02 16.38 8.87
CA ARG A 1033 22.47 16.02 7.58
C ARG A 1033 22.32 17.25 6.72
N VAL A 1034 22.88 17.23 5.53
CA VAL A 1034 22.73 18.27 4.51
C VAL A 1034 21.79 17.74 3.44
N ASN A 1035 20.71 18.46 3.15
CA ASN A 1035 19.74 18.10 2.13
C ASN A 1035 19.67 19.20 1.06
N TYR A 1036 19.81 18.82 -0.21
CA TYR A 1036 19.63 19.70 -1.35
C TYR A 1036 18.56 19.12 -2.28
N VAL A 1037 17.58 19.93 -2.67
CA VAL A 1037 16.52 19.58 -3.63
C VAL A 1037 16.76 20.36 -4.92
N PHE A 1038 16.80 19.67 -6.05
CA PHE A 1038 17.13 20.26 -7.36
C PHE A 1038 16.07 21.21 -7.89
#